data_AF-A0A8B6EQC6-F1
#
_entry.id   AF-A0A8B6EQC6-F1
#
_cell.length_a   1.000
_cell.length_b   1.000
_cell.length_c   1.000
_cell.angle_alpha   90.00
_cell.angle_beta   90.00
_cell.angle_gamma   90.00
#
_symmetry.space_group_name_H-M   'P 1'
#
loop_
_entity.id
_entity.type
_entity.pdbx_description
1 polymer ?
#
loop_
_entity_poly.entity_id
_entity_poly.type
_entity_poly.pdbx_seq_one_letter_code
_entity_poly.pdbx_strand_id
1 'polypeptide(L)'
;VEFWPKEDKTRKTFKKMSENGMIQKVDLYQIWEQEEFRQILPFKEYIFDMLIHLDIVSEQRRYDTKTGSRLQIENFFVPCMLTQRNETDYLTQECTPERTLSLAFVFKGTIIPPALPNRLICACLSMWTLKQYHGRKLMFSGFIGLSFDKEHDIVVCVEGNKIVLHLVHKRSKGLIIPDIATGVRDCLFVTLERISEFYQSSIHCKASSKLPFHTEYSCSKLNCFISENKMASDTEECICEHGENIKNSWSIWNKKREQKQCDTSCPGLSEDALSQIPSNTELLRLSVNCETRMLHDLALHLGMEEMVWNDMEDNYPGNIQIVKFLTLMHLKENDEIRFTELDNGLREMEMTPHTLCVVRRRKQVKSSIPDDILDCIPSDEILDRLAPLVGKIVFQLGIQLGLSVEDLESIREKWDRDLTAQNKEVLFKWRRDRTVKPTIRVLEQVFVDIGKGASCLKKVVKDVDPKTLRAVEMVTDRIRENENRIIQDIQISQILDHMMTNLVISVDDRRRIEKHAGQDDQNRALLDIVIKRREPAYGVFVDGLRVYGYEEIANDLKCNSHEINADTLSASAETEDLSDWNVPLYKVRLQKNYLKVITDIQHESIVDHLITREVVSIDDGKKIESGKTPQEKNRNLIDMLLRKNEQGFNEFIKALRKDSVNADLADQIEKTDVTSRDMATLRKCLK
;
A
#
# COMPACT_ATOMS: atom_id res chain seq x y z
N VAL A 1 -32.64 44.24 -2.55
CA VAL A 1 -31.70 44.58 -3.66
C VAL A 1 -30.89 45.85 -3.36
N GLU A 2 -31.29 46.68 -2.40
CA GLU A 2 -30.58 47.92 -2.01
C GLU A 2 -29.31 47.74 -1.15
N PHE A 3 -29.05 46.52 -0.64
CA PHE A 3 -27.93 46.27 0.28
C PHE A 3 -26.57 46.06 -0.40
N TRP A 4 -26.54 45.73 -1.70
CA TRP A 4 -25.29 45.39 -2.39
C TRP A 4 -24.68 46.61 -3.09
N PRO A 5 -23.35 46.79 -3.03
CA PRO A 5 -22.66 47.87 -3.73
C PRO A 5 -23.09 47.91 -5.21
N LYS A 6 -23.38 49.11 -5.72
CA LYS A 6 -23.79 49.31 -7.13
C LYS A 6 -22.64 49.06 -8.11
N GLU A 7 -21.43 48.83 -7.63
CA GLU A 7 -20.26 48.55 -8.44
C GLU A 7 -20.40 47.24 -9.25
N ASP A 8 -19.93 47.31 -10.49
CA ASP A 8 -20.06 46.25 -11.50
C ASP A 8 -19.33 44.96 -11.10
N LYS A 9 -18.25 45.05 -10.28
CA LYS A 9 -17.39 43.91 -9.93
C LYS A 9 -18.07 42.90 -9.00
N THR A 10 -18.64 43.32 -7.87
CA THR A 10 -19.33 42.40 -6.93
C THR A 10 -20.49 41.68 -7.62
N ARG A 11 -21.27 42.42 -8.40
CA ARG A 11 -22.40 41.86 -9.15
C ARG A 11 -21.92 40.85 -10.21
N LYS A 12 -20.83 41.14 -10.92
CA LYS A 12 -20.19 40.20 -11.86
C LYS A 12 -19.69 38.95 -11.16
N THR A 13 -19.05 39.08 -10.00
CA THR A 13 -18.55 37.94 -9.23
C THR A 13 -19.70 37.05 -8.74
N PHE A 14 -20.76 37.62 -8.17
CA PHE A 14 -21.94 36.85 -7.74
C PHE A 14 -22.69 36.22 -8.91
N LYS A 15 -22.79 36.91 -10.04
CA LYS A 15 -23.35 36.33 -11.26
C LYS A 15 -22.53 35.12 -11.70
N LYS A 16 -21.21 35.24 -11.74
CA LYS A 16 -20.28 34.15 -12.06
C LYS A 16 -20.47 32.96 -11.09
N MET A 17 -20.52 33.21 -9.78
CA MET A 17 -20.82 32.17 -8.77
C MET A 17 -22.18 31.51 -9.01
N SER A 18 -23.21 32.28 -9.37
CA SER A 18 -24.55 31.71 -9.61
C SER A 18 -24.61 30.80 -10.83
N GLU A 19 -23.74 31.05 -11.80
CA GLU A 19 -23.63 30.29 -13.03
C GLU A 19 -22.71 29.06 -12.88
N ASN A 20 -21.62 29.17 -12.13
CA ASN A 20 -20.58 28.13 -12.10
C ASN A 20 -20.28 27.54 -10.71
N GLY A 21 -20.88 28.09 -9.65
CA GLY A 21 -20.73 27.64 -8.26
C GLY A 21 -19.30 27.74 -7.74
N MET A 22 -18.47 28.61 -8.30
CA MET A 22 -17.06 28.74 -7.95
C MET A 22 -16.65 30.19 -7.67
N ILE A 23 -15.67 30.33 -6.79
CA ILE A 23 -15.05 31.60 -6.47
C ILE A 23 -13.54 31.42 -6.27
N GLN A 24 -12.74 32.39 -6.70
CA GLN A 24 -11.34 32.46 -6.31
C GLN A 24 -11.16 33.21 -4.99
N LYS A 25 -10.16 32.81 -4.20
CA LYS A 25 -9.81 33.52 -2.95
C LYS A 25 -9.58 35.01 -3.20
N VAL A 26 -8.89 35.36 -4.30
CA VAL A 26 -8.65 36.75 -4.72
C VAL A 26 -9.94 37.50 -5.07
N ASP A 27 -10.91 36.85 -5.72
CA ASP A 27 -12.19 37.46 -6.07
C ASP A 27 -12.96 37.87 -4.80
N LEU A 28 -12.88 37.06 -3.73
CA LEU A 28 -13.50 37.38 -2.44
C LEU A 28 -12.80 38.56 -1.76
N TYR A 29 -11.48 38.62 -1.84
CA TYR A 29 -10.70 39.70 -1.24
C TYR A 29 -10.97 41.03 -1.92
N GLN A 30 -11.11 41.02 -3.24
CA GLN A 30 -11.52 42.20 -3.99
C GLN A 30 -12.93 42.68 -3.63
N ILE A 31 -13.83 41.77 -3.23
CA ILE A 31 -15.13 42.17 -2.67
C ILE A 31 -14.92 42.87 -1.33
N TRP A 32 -14.14 42.27 -0.44
CA TRP A 32 -13.92 42.81 0.91
C TRP A 32 -13.03 44.06 0.98
N GLU A 33 -12.29 44.37 -0.09
CA GLU A 33 -11.52 45.60 -0.24
C GLU A 33 -12.39 46.84 -0.55
N GLN A 34 -13.66 46.65 -0.93
CA GLN A 34 -14.59 47.75 -1.17
C GLN A 34 -14.89 48.51 0.13
N GLU A 35 -15.22 49.80 -0.01
CA GLU A 35 -15.38 50.72 1.12
C GLU A 35 -16.42 50.22 2.13
N GLU A 36 -17.49 49.59 1.65
CA GLU A 36 -18.59 49.03 2.44
C GLU A 36 -18.15 47.85 3.31
N PHE A 37 -17.06 47.15 2.96
CA PHE A 37 -16.53 46.00 3.69
C PHE A 37 -15.21 46.31 4.41
N ARG A 38 -14.76 47.57 4.40
CA ARG A 38 -13.46 47.96 4.97
C ARG A 38 -13.26 47.56 6.44
N GLN A 39 -14.35 47.47 7.21
CA GLN A 39 -14.34 47.07 8.61
C GLN A 39 -14.02 45.58 8.81
N ILE A 40 -14.34 44.72 7.83
CA ILE A 40 -14.11 43.27 7.91
C ILE A 40 -12.77 42.85 7.29
N LEU A 41 -12.16 43.71 6.47
CA LEU A 41 -10.90 43.43 5.77
C LEU A 41 -9.75 42.98 6.69
N PRO A 42 -9.55 43.55 7.90
CA PRO A 42 -8.53 43.05 8.83
C PRO A 42 -8.74 41.59 9.27
N PHE A 43 -9.97 41.09 9.18
CA PHE A 43 -10.37 39.75 9.61
C PHE A 43 -10.62 38.79 8.43
N LYS A 44 -10.22 39.15 7.21
CA LYS A 44 -10.56 38.40 5.99
C LYS A 44 -10.20 36.91 6.04
N GLU A 45 -9.04 36.55 6.59
CA GLU A 45 -8.64 35.13 6.71
C GLU A 45 -9.55 34.39 7.69
N TYR A 46 -9.80 34.98 8.86
CA TYR A 46 -10.72 34.40 9.86
C TYR A 46 -12.14 34.23 9.32
N ILE A 47 -12.66 35.23 8.61
CA ILE A 47 -13.98 35.16 7.97
C ILE A 47 -13.98 34.06 6.91
N PHE A 48 -12.90 33.93 6.14
CA PHE A 48 -12.77 32.88 5.15
C PHE A 48 -12.79 31.48 5.77
N ASP A 49 -12.02 31.27 6.84
CA ASP A 49 -12.01 30.02 7.59
C ASP A 49 -13.39 29.72 8.19
N MET A 50 -14.10 30.76 8.67
CA MET A 50 -15.47 30.65 9.14
C MET A 50 -16.44 30.24 8.01
N LEU A 51 -16.30 30.79 6.80
CA LEU A 51 -17.11 30.40 5.64
C LEU A 51 -16.88 28.93 5.24
N ILE A 52 -15.64 28.45 5.38
CA ILE A 52 -15.30 27.04 5.17
C ILE A 52 -15.91 26.17 6.28
N HIS A 53 -15.76 26.59 7.53
CA HIS A 53 -16.28 25.86 8.69
C HIS A 53 -17.82 25.75 8.69
N LEU A 54 -18.50 26.77 8.15
CA LEU A 54 -19.97 26.79 8.04
C LEU A 54 -20.50 26.09 6.77
N ASP A 55 -19.62 25.46 5.99
CA ASP A 55 -19.92 24.81 4.70
C ASP A 55 -20.61 25.75 3.70
N ILE A 56 -20.33 27.06 3.78
CA ILE A 56 -20.80 28.05 2.79
C ILE A 56 -19.87 27.99 1.56
N VAL A 57 -18.58 27.82 1.82
CA VAL A 57 -17.53 27.69 0.83
C VAL A 57 -16.84 26.35 1.05
N SER A 58 -16.67 25.54 -0.01
CA SER A 58 -16.01 24.24 0.08
C SER A 58 -14.69 24.26 -0.68
N GLU A 59 -13.63 23.84 0.01
CA GLU A 59 -12.37 23.49 -0.64
C GLU A 59 -12.41 22.04 -1.11
N GLN A 60 -11.96 21.77 -2.33
CA GLN A 60 -11.76 20.41 -2.79
C GLN A 60 -10.41 19.90 -2.31
N ARG A 61 -10.37 19.08 -1.27
CA ARG A 61 -9.09 18.60 -0.75
C ARG A 61 -8.36 17.78 -1.81
N ARG A 62 -7.28 18.33 -2.38
CA ARG A 62 -6.42 17.62 -3.34
C ARG A 62 -5.05 17.37 -2.71
N TYR A 63 -4.57 16.16 -2.90
CA TYR A 63 -3.23 15.75 -2.53
C TYR A 63 -2.45 15.42 -3.79
N ASP A 64 -1.21 15.85 -3.85
CA ASP A 64 -0.28 15.44 -4.89
C ASP A 64 -0.04 13.93 -4.75
N THR A 65 -0.30 13.18 -5.83
CA THR A 65 -0.26 11.71 -5.79
C THR A 65 1.15 11.13 -5.66
N LYS A 66 2.20 11.92 -5.92
CA LYS A 66 3.59 11.49 -5.83
C LYS A 66 4.18 11.80 -4.46
N THR A 67 3.86 12.96 -3.91
CA THR A 67 4.45 13.49 -2.68
C THR A 67 3.52 13.39 -1.47
N GLY A 68 2.23 13.10 -1.68
CA GLY A 68 1.21 13.08 -0.63
C GLY A 68 0.89 14.45 -0.03
N SER A 69 1.52 15.52 -0.51
CA SER A 69 1.35 16.87 0.04
C SER A 69 0.04 17.50 -0.42
N ARG A 70 -0.61 18.29 0.44
CA ARG A 70 -1.82 19.04 0.09
C ARG A 70 -1.46 20.10 -0.96
N LEU A 71 -2.16 20.11 -2.09
CA LEU A 71 -2.01 21.15 -3.10
C LEU A 71 -2.60 22.46 -2.54
N GLN A 72 -1.93 23.59 -2.75
CA GLN A 72 -2.54 24.90 -2.50
C GLN A 72 -3.64 25.13 -3.53
N ILE A 73 -4.85 25.45 -3.05
CA ILE A 73 -6.02 25.62 -3.91
C ILE A 73 -6.52 27.04 -3.77
N GLU A 74 -6.61 27.72 -4.91
CA GLU A 74 -7.11 29.10 -5.00
C GLU A 74 -8.59 29.16 -5.41
N ASN A 75 -9.16 28.05 -5.88
CA ASN A 75 -10.54 27.96 -6.35
C ASN A 75 -11.41 27.18 -5.34
N PHE A 76 -12.50 27.80 -4.92
CA PHE A 76 -13.43 27.24 -3.96
C PHE A 76 -14.81 27.06 -4.59
N PHE A 77 -15.58 26.12 -4.06
CA PHE A 77 -16.95 25.87 -4.47
C PHE A 77 -17.94 26.58 -3.55
N VAL A 78 -19.04 27.08 -4.10
CA VAL A 78 -20.10 27.77 -3.37
C VAL A 78 -21.47 27.23 -3.84
N PRO A 79 -21.81 25.97 -3.50
CA PRO A 79 -23.00 25.31 -4.02
C PRO A 79 -24.30 26.06 -3.76
N CYS A 80 -24.39 26.77 -2.64
CA CYS A 80 -25.58 27.54 -2.26
C CYS A 80 -25.90 28.72 -3.19
N MET A 81 -24.97 29.14 -4.04
CA MET A 81 -25.18 30.22 -4.99
C MET A 81 -25.71 29.73 -6.35
N LEU A 82 -25.62 28.43 -6.64
CA LEU A 82 -26.02 27.87 -7.94
C LEU A 82 -27.53 28.04 -8.15
N THR A 83 -27.90 28.61 -9.29
CA THR A 83 -29.32 28.74 -9.69
C THR A 83 -29.68 27.90 -10.91
N GLN A 84 -28.67 27.42 -11.64
CA GLN A 84 -28.89 26.61 -12.85
C GLN A 84 -29.37 25.22 -12.47
N ARG A 85 -30.33 24.69 -13.24
CA ARG A 85 -30.74 23.29 -13.15
C ARG A 85 -29.78 22.43 -13.95
N ASN A 86 -29.74 21.13 -13.65
CA ASN A 86 -28.98 20.20 -14.47
C ASN A 86 -29.62 20.09 -15.87
N GLU A 87 -28.96 20.67 -16.87
CA GLU A 87 -29.35 20.61 -18.28
C GLU A 87 -28.60 19.51 -19.05
N THR A 88 -27.77 18.72 -18.37
CA THR A 88 -27.04 17.61 -19.00
C THR A 88 -27.91 16.37 -19.07
N ASP A 89 -27.64 15.51 -20.04
CA ASP A 89 -28.23 14.19 -20.19
C ASP A 89 -27.48 13.10 -19.41
N TYR A 90 -26.60 13.47 -18.46
CA TYR A 90 -25.79 12.53 -17.70
C TYR A 90 -26.64 11.51 -16.92
N LEU A 91 -27.71 11.95 -16.24
CA LEU A 91 -28.60 11.03 -15.52
C LEU A 91 -29.26 10.03 -16.48
N THR A 92 -29.66 10.48 -17.67
CA THR A 92 -30.32 9.62 -18.65
C THR A 92 -29.36 8.68 -19.39
N GLN A 93 -28.11 9.12 -19.66
CA GLN A 93 -27.14 8.33 -20.42
C GLN A 93 -26.28 7.41 -19.54
N GLU A 94 -25.85 7.90 -18.37
CA GLU A 94 -24.88 7.20 -17.54
C GLU A 94 -25.53 6.47 -16.36
N CYS A 95 -26.61 7.00 -15.78
CA CYS A 95 -27.28 6.40 -14.64
C CYS A 95 -28.30 5.32 -15.07
N THR A 96 -27.89 4.36 -15.90
CA THR A 96 -28.81 3.32 -16.41
C THR A 96 -29.06 2.21 -15.37
N PRO A 97 -30.18 1.47 -15.48
CA PRO A 97 -30.51 0.34 -14.60
C PRO A 97 -29.43 -0.75 -14.53
N GLU A 98 -28.65 -0.91 -15.58
CA GLU A 98 -27.61 -1.94 -15.72
C GLU A 98 -26.28 -1.50 -15.09
N ARG A 99 -26.10 -0.20 -14.84
CA ARG A 99 -24.84 0.43 -14.41
C ARG A 99 -24.90 1.04 -13.02
N THR A 100 -26.11 1.26 -12.51
CA THR A 100 -26.34 2.10 -11.32
C THR A 100 -26.98 1.33 -10.17
N LEU A 101 -26.52 1.63 -8.96
CA LEU A 101 -27.24 1.37 -7.72
C LEU A 101 -27.73 2.70 -7.15
N SER A 102 -28.97 2.77 -6.70
CA SER A 102 -29.51 4.00 -6.10
C SER A 102 -30.09 3.76 -4.71
N LEU A 103 -29.97 4.79 -3.87
CA LEU A 103 -30.51 4.90 -2.52
C LEU A 103 -31.05 6.32 -2.36
N ALA A 104 -32.13 6.50 -1.61
CA ALA A 104 -32.66 7.80 -1.26
C ALA A 104 -32.71 8.00 0.27
N PHE A 105 -32.31 9.18 0.74
CA PHE A 105 -32.62 9.66 2.08
C PHE A 105 -33.91 10.47 2.01
N VAL A 106 -34.97 9.98 2.63
CA VAL A 106 -36.32 10.54 2.52
C VAL A 106 -36.69 11.26 3.81
N PHE A 107 -36.92 12.56 3.70
CA PHE A 107 -37.24 13.41 4.84
C PHE A 107 -38.73 13.33 5.17
N LYS A 108 -39.06 13.38 6.48
CA LYS A 108 -40.44 13.40 6.98
C LYS A 108 -41.22 14.63 6.54
N GLY A 109 -40.54 15.76 6.33
CA GLY A 109 -41.13 16.99 5.83
C GLY A 109 -41.38 16.94 4.32
N THR A 110 -42.28 17.78 3.83
CA THR A 110 -42.58 17.90 2.39
C THR A 110 -41.49 18.63 1.60
N ILE A 111 -40.64 19.41 2.29
CA ILE A 111 -39.58 20.22 1.70
C ILE A 111 -38.31 20.04 2.52
N ILE A 112 -37.19 19.78 1.85
CA ILE A 112 -35.86 19.80 2.46
C ILE A 112 -35.40 21.27 2.52
N PRO A 113 -35.03 21.81 3.70
CA PRO A 113 -34.44 23.14 3.79
C PRO A 113 -33.21 23.23 2.86
N PRO A 114 -33.11 24.20 1.93
CA PRO A 114 -32.04 24.23 0.93
C PRO A 114 -30.62 24.24 1.50
N ALA A 115 -30.46 24.73 2.74
CA ALA A 115 -29.17 24.74 3.41
C ALA A 115 -28.62 23.33 3.67
N LEU A 116 -29.49 22.34 3.91
CA LEU A 116 -29.09 20.97 4.20
C LEU A 116 -28.44 20.25 2.98
N PRO A 117 -29.07 20.18 1.79
CA PRO A 117 -28.42 19.58 0.63
C PRO A 117 -27.22 20.38 0.14
N ASN A 118 -27.21 21.71 0.29
CA ASN A 118 -26.03 22.51 -0.06
C ASN A 118 -24.82 22.14 0.82
N ARG A 119 -25.01 21.99 2.14
CA ARG A 119 -23.95 21.51 3.03
C ARG A 119 -23.50 20.09 2.72
N LEU A 120 -24.44 19.20 2.40
CA LEU A 120 -24.10 17.85 1.96
C LEU A 120 -23.24 17.87 0.68
N ILE A 121 -23.61 18.70 -0.31
CA ILE A 121 -22.82 18.88 -1.54
C ILE A 121 -21.42 19.42 -1.23
N CYS A 122 -21.28 20.40 -0.33
CA CYS A 122 -19.98 20.88 0.16
C CYS A 122 -19.15 19.75 0.78
N ALA A 123 -19.74 18.97 1.69
CA ALA A 123 -19.06 17.83 2.29
C ALA A 123 -18.59 16.84 1.21
N CYS A 124 -19.42 16.52 0.23
CA CYS A 124 -19.06 15.67 -0.90
C CYS A 124 -17.90 16.23 -1.73
N LEU A 125 -17.88 17.53 -2.01
CA LEU A 125 -16.79 18.21 -2.74
C LEU A 125 -15.46 18.21 -1.99
N SER A 126 -15.51 18.18 -0.66
CA SER A 126 -14.32 18.04 0.18
C SER A 126 -13.72 16.63 0.14
N MET A 127 -14.52 15.62 -0.23
CA MET A 127 -14.14 14.21 -0.24
C MET A 127 -13.80 13.68 -1.64
N TRP A 128 -14.53 14.13 -2.67
CA TRP A 128 -14.43 13.58 -4.02
C TRP A 128 -14.21 14.64 -5.08
N THR A 129 -13.68 14.19 -6.23
CA THR A 129 -13.36 15.10 -7.33
C THR A 129 -14.59 15.36 -8.17
N LEU A 130 -14.86 16.64 -8.45
CA LEU A 130 -15.97 17.05 -9.32
C LEU A 130 -15.81 16.47 -10.72
N LYS A 131 -16.86 15.79 -11.20
CA LYS A 131 -16.87 15.14 -12.50
C LYS A 131 -17.07 16.16 -13.62
N GLN A 132 -16.42 15.91 -14.75
CA GLN A 132 -16.70 16.59 -16.01
C GLN A 132 -17.37 15.63 -16.99
N TYR A 133 -18.34 16.13 -17.73
CA TYR A 133 -19.09 15.42 -18.74
C TYR A 133 -19.31 16.33 -19.95
N HIS A 134 -18.86 15.90 -21.13
CA HIS A 134 -18.83 16.72 -22.36
C HIS A 134 -18.25 18.13 -22.14
N GLY A 135 -17.16 18.22 -21.37
CA GLY A 135 -16.50 19.49 -21.03
C GLY A 135 -17.24 20.38 -20.02
N ARG A 136 -18.42 19.96 -19.54
CA ARG A 136 -19.18 20.66 -18.50
C ARG A 136 -18.94 20.03 -17.13
N LYS A 137 -18.84 20.86 -16.10
CA LYS A 137 -18.77 20.40 -14.70
C LYS A 137 -20.15 19.98 -14.22
N LEU A 138 -20.26 18.81 -13.60
CA LEU A 138 -21.53 18.29 -13.08
C LEU A 138 -21.84 18.87 -11.70
N MET A 139 -22.15 20.17 -11.65
CA MET A 139 -22.50 20.86 -10.41
C MET A 139 -23.58 21.90 -10.69
N PHE A 140 -24.79 21.66 -10.19
CA PHE A 140 -25.99 22.45 -10.42
C PHE A 140 -26.78 22.61 -9.12
N SER A 141 -27.82 23.45 -9.11
CA SER A 141 -28.69 23.62 -7.95
C SER A 141 -29.30 22.28 -7.53
N GLY A 142 -28.91 21.77 -6.35
CA GLY A 142 -29.39 20.49 -5.83
C GLY A 142 -28.89 19.26 -6.59
N PHE A 143 -27.82 19.37 -7.37
CA PHE A 143 -27.26 18.24 -8.12
C PHE A 143 -25.73 18.32 -8.17
N ILE A 144 -25.07 17.20 -7.91
CA ILE A 144 -23.62 17.07 -8.12
C ILE A 144 -23.24 15.69 -8.64
N GLY A 145 -22.31 15.65 -9.61
CA GLY A 145 -21.64 14.44 -10.09
C GLY A 145 -20.15 14.46 -9.71
N LEU A 146 -19.66 13.36 -9.16
CA LEU A 146 -18.33 13.21 -8.58
C LEU A 146 -17.66 11.95 -9.11
N SER A 147 -16.35 11.99 -9.30
CA SER A 147 -15.54 10.81 -9.57
C SER A 147 -15.08 10.22 -8.24
N PHE A 148 -15.48 8.97 -7.97
CA PHE A 148 -15.04 8.22 -6.79
C PHE A 148 -13.69 7.56 -7.06
N ASP A 149 -13.59 6.82 -8.17
CA ASP A 149 -12.36 6.23 -8.67
C ASP A 149 -12.34 6.17 -10.21
N LYS A 150 -11.48 5.32 -10.79
CA LYS A 150 -11.35 5.16 -12.25
C LYS A 150 -12.57 4.49 -12.89
N GLU A 151 -13.36 3.72 -12.14
CA GLU A 151 -14.46 2.90 -12.63
C GLU A 151 -15.83 3.32 -12.09
N HIS A 152 -15.86 4.14 -11.03
CA HIS A 152 -17.05 4.54 -10.30
C HIS A 152 -17.22 6.06 -10.24
N ASP A 153 -18.45 6.49 -10.49
CA ASP A 153 -18.92 7.86 -10.27
C ASP A 153 -20.01 7.86 -9.18
N ILE A 154 -20.11 8.97 -8.43
CA ILE A 154 -21.16 9.22 -7.43
C ILE A 154 -21.99 10.41 -7.92
N VAL A 155 -23.31 10.27 -7.91
CA VAL A 155 -24.24 11.37 -8.18
C VAL A 155 -25.13 11.59 -6.97
N VAL A 156 -25.26 12.84 -6.54
CA VAL A 156 -26.21 13.23 -5.49
C VAL A 156 -27.16 14.26 -6.09
N CYS A 157 -28.46 13.98 -6.04
CA CYS A 157 -29.50 14.89 -6.51
C CYS A 157 -30.63 15.05 -5.48
N VAL A 158 -31.26 16.22 -5.49
CA VAL A 158 -32.38 16.56 -4.59
C VAL A 158 -33.68 16.53 -5.39
N GLU A 159 -34.61 15.70 -4.95
CA GLU A 159 -35.89 15.46 -5.62
C GLU A 159 -37.04 15.57 -4.60
N GLY A 160 -37.67 16.74 -4.53
CA GLY A 160 -38.75 17.01 -3.58
C GLY A 160 -38.28 16.88 -2.14
N ASN A 161 -38.78 15.86 -1.42
CA ASN A 161 -38.36 15.54 -0.05
C ASN A 161 -37.27 14.46 0.03
N LYS A 162 -36.64 14.09 -1.09
CA LYS A 162 -35.60 13.06 -1.16
C LYS A 162 -34.25 13.65 -1.55
N ILE A 163 -33.19 13.10 -0.96
CA ILE A 163 -31.84 13.20 -1.49
C ILE A 163 -31.49 11.84 -2.06
N VAL A 164 -31.37 11.76 -3.38
CA VAL A 164 -31.08 10.52 -4.10
C VAL A 164 -29.58 10.44 -4.37
N LEU A 165 -29.02 9.29 -4.04
CA LEU A 165 -27.64 8.89 -4.27
C LEU A 165 -27.62 7.84 -5.37
N HIS A 166 -26.86 8.07 -6.42
CA HIS A 166 -26.54 7.08 -7.44
C HIS A 166 -25.05 6.72 -7.38
N LEU A 167 -24.75 5.43 -7.26
CA LEU A 167 -23.41 4.89 -7.45
C LEU A 167 -23.35 4.21 -8.81
N VAL A 168 -22.58 4.79 -9.74
CA VAL A 168 -22.56 4.42 -11.15
C VAL A 168 -21.23 3.74 -11.47
N HIS A 169 -21.29 2.49 -11.94
CA HIS A 169 -20.11 1.83 -12.51
C HIS A 169 -20.09 2.05 -14.02
N LYS A 170 -18.91 2.36 -14.56
CA LYS A 170 -18.70 2.59 -16.00
C LYS A 170 -19.19 1.47 -16.93
N ARG A 171 -19.29 0.22 -16.44
CA ARG A 171 -19.60 -0.97 -17.25
C ARG A 171 -20.88 -1.67 -16.79
N SER A 172 -20.97 -2.02 -15.51
CA SER A 172 -22.12 -2.75 -14.96
C SER A 172 -22.21 -2.60 -13.45
N LYS A 173 -23.44 -2.48 -12.92
CA LYS A 173 -23.71 -2.43 -11.48
C LYS A 173 -23.29 -3.71 -10.74
N GLY A 174 -23.26 -4.86 -11.42
CA GLY A 174 -22.81 -6.13 -10.84
C GLY A 174 -21.32 -6.14 -10.47
N LEU A 175 -20.55 -5.16 -10.97
CA LEU A 175 -19.14 -4.97 -10.63
C LEU A 175 -18.95 -3.99 -9.46
N ILE A 176 -20.01 -3.36 -8.96
CA ILE A 176 -19.92 -2.50 -7.79
C ILE A 176 -19.66 -3.37 -6.57
N ILE A 177 -18.50 -3.16 -5.96
CA ILE A 177 -18.10 -3.88 -4.76
C ILE A 177 -19.01 -3.41 -3.60
N PRO A 178 -19.70 -4.31 -2.88
CA PRO A 178 -20.57 -3.91 -1.79
C PRO A 178 -19.92 -3.06 -0.71
N ASP A 179 -18.63 -3.28 -0.45
CA ASP A 179 -17.87 -2.50 0.54
C ASP A 179 -17.71 -1.02 0.10
N ILE A 180 -17.62 -0.76 -1.21
CA ILE A 180 -17.62 0.60 -1.76
C ILE A 180 -19.01 1.22 -1.56
N ALA A 181 -20.08 0.51 -1.95
CA ALA A 181 -21.45 1.00 -1.80
C ALA A 181 -21.78 1.32 -0.33
N THR A 182 -21.50 0.38 0.57
CA THR A 182 -21.71 0.53 2.01
C THR A 182 -20.88 1.70 2.55
N GLY A 183 -19.59 1.80 2.17
CA GLY A 183 -18.73 2.90 2.61
C GLY A 183 -19.21 4.29 2.16
N VAL A 184 -19.67 4.42 0.90
CA VAL A 184 -20.26 5.68 0.40
C VAL A 184 -21.55 6.00 1.14
N ARG A 185 -22.43 5.01 1.34
CA ARG A 185 -23.68 5.18 2.10
C ARG A 185 -23.42 5.66 3.51
N ASP A 186 -22.57 4.96 4.26
CA ASP A 186 -22.29 5.25 5.67
C ASP A 186 -21.67 6.64 5.82
N CYS A 187 -20.75 6.99 4.92
CA CYS A 187 -20.15 8.31 4.87
C CYS A 187 -21.22 9.41 4.70
N LEU A 188 -22.12 9.26 3.73
CA LEU A 188 -23.17 10.24 3.48
C LEU A 188 -24.26 10.25 4.56
N PHE A 189 -24.59 9.08 5.12
CA PHE A 189 -25.55 8.96 6.21
C PHE A 189 -25.07 9.73 7.45
N VAL A 190 -23.84 9.45 7.92
CA VAL A 190 -23.26 10.14 9.09
C VAL A 190 -23.10 11.63 8.84
N THR A 191 -22.71 12.02 7.62
CA THR A 191 -22.63 13.43 7.22
C THR A 191 -24.00 14.10 7.32
N LEU A 192 -25.04 13.46 6.78
CA LEU A 192 -26.39 13.99 6.76
C LEU A 192 -27.03 14.05 8.16
N GLU A 193 -26.75 13.05 8.99
CA GLU A 193 -27.12 13.00 10.40
C GLU A 193 -26.54 14.20 11.15
N ARG A 194 -25.22 14.41 11.09
CA ARG A 194 -24.56 15.56 11.74
C ARG A 194 -25.08 16.91 11.27
N ILE A 195 -25.28 17.08 9.95
CA ILE A 195 -25.87 18.30 9.40
C ILE A 195 -27.28 18.51 9.96
N SER A 196 -28.06 17.43 10.06
CA SER A 196 -29.43 17.48 10.58
C SER A 196 -29.46 17.84 12.07
N GLU A 197 -28.59 17.24 12.89
CA GLU A 197 -28.44 17.53 14.31
C GLU A 197 -28.05 19.00 14.55
N PHE A 198 -27.14 19.53 13.74
CA PHE A 198 -26.76 20.95 13.79
C PHE A 198 -27.97 21.87 13.60
N TYR A 199 -28.84 21.59 12.62
CA TYR A 199 -30.04 22.39 12.41
C TYR A 199 -31.12 22.17 13.48
N GLN A 200 -31.28 20.94 13.98
CA GLN A 200 -32.25 20.65 15.03
C GLN A 200 -31.89 21.35 16.35
N SER A 201 -30.61 21.29 16.75
CA SER A 201 -30.10 21.97 17.96
C SER A 201 -30.23 23.49 17.87
N SER A 202 -30.03 24.06 16.68
CA SER A 202 -30.15 25.50 16.43
C SER A 202 -31.59 26.04 16.51
N ILE A 203 -32.61 25.18 16.36
CA ILE A 203 -34.02 25.60 16.26
C ILE A 203 -34.76 25.59 17.63
N HIS A 204 -34.08 25.33 18.75
CA HIS A 204 -34.71 25.21 20.10
C HIS A 204 -35.91 24.23 20.16
N CYS A 205 -36.05 23.35 19.18
CA CYS A 205 -37.08 22.33 19.21
C CYS A 205 -36.57 21.20 20.11
N LYS A 206 -37.24 20.98 21.26
CA LYS A 206 -37.04 19.80 22.13
C LYS A 206 -37.54 18.51 21.44
N ALA A 207 -37.12 18.28 20.21
CA ALA A 207 -37.59 17.18 19.39
C ALA A 207 -36.85 15.88 19.72
N SER A 208 -37.59 14.79 19.65
CA SER A 208 -37.15 13.42 19.94
C SER A 208 -35.86 13.05 19.21
N SER A 209 -35.07 12.15 19.80
CA SER A 209 -33.85 11.50 19.27
C SER A 209 -33.97 10.76 17.93
N LYS A 210 -35.06 10.94 17.18
CA LYS A 210 -35.29 10.28 15.89
C LYS A 210 -34.79 11.15 14.75
N LEU A 211 -33.97 10.56 13.88
CA LEU A 211 -33.51 11.16 12.63
C LEU A 211 -34.68 11.76 11.81
N PRO A 212 -34.47 12.90 11.12
CA PRO A 212 -35.52 13.53 10.33
C PRO A 212 -35.76 12.83 8.98
N PHE A 213 -34.96 11.81 8.66
CA PHE A 213 -35.04 11.03 7.43
C PHE A 213 -34.96 9.51 7.69
N HIS A 214 -35.43 8.72 6.73
CA HIS A 214 -35.20 7.26 6.62
C HIS A 214 -34.58 6.92 5.27
N THR A 215 -34.11 5.68 5.09
CA THR A 215 -33.53 5.25 3.81
C THR A 215 -34.54 4.45 2.96
N GLU A 216 -34.48 4.66 1.65
CA GLU A 216 -35.20 3.87 0.65
C GLU A 216 -34.23 3.41 -0.45
N TYR A 217 -34.53 2.27 -1.08
CA TYR A 217 -33.65 1.64 -2.06
C TYR A 217 -34.35 1.49 -3.40
N SER A 218 -33.62 1.75 -4.50
CA SER A 218 -34.22 1.69 -5.83
C SER A 218 -34.22 0.26 -6.42
N CYS A 219 -35.23 -0.05 -7.22
CA CYS A 219 -35.17 -1.19 -8.15
C CYS A 219 -34.43 -0.80 -9.44
N SER A 220 -34.54 -1.58 -10.52
CA SER A 220 -34.01 -1.24 -11.84
C SER A 220 -34.61 0.05 -12.41
N LYS A 221 -35.86 0.39 -12.04
CA LYS A 221 -36.48 1.66 -12.39
C LYS A 221 -36.00 2.72 -11.39
N LEU A 222 -35.30 3.74 -11.89
CA LEU A 222 -34.69 4.81 -11.08
C LEU A 222 -35.67 5.52 -10.14
N ASN A 223 -36.96 5.54 -10.46
CA ASN A 223 -37.98 6.24 -9.68
C ASN A 223 -38.74 5.35 -8.68
N CYS A 224 -38.45 4.05 -8.63
CA CYS A 224 -39.14 3.10 -7.76
C CYS A 224 -38.31 2.84 -6.51
N PHE A 225 -38.75 3.36 -5.36
CA PHE A 225 -38.05 3.25 -4.08
C PHE A 225 -38.87 2.48 -3.05
N ILE A 226 -38.25 1.54 -2.33
CA ILE A 226 -38.87 0.82 -1.21
C ILE A 226 -38.16 1.21 0.09
N SER A 227 -38.95 1.52 1.12
CA SER A 227 -38.47 1.82 2.47
C SER A 227 -37.74 0.64 3.12
N GLU A 228 -36.64 0.94 3.78
CA GLU A 228 -35.85 0.00 4.60
C GLU A 228 -36.71 -0.80 5.60
N ASN A 229 -37.71 -0.16 6.20
CA ASN A 229 -38.60 -0.81 7.18
C ASN A 229 -39.40 -1.96 6.57
N LYS A 230 -39.74 -1.90 5.28
CA LYS A 230 -40.40 -3.00 4.56
C LYS A 230 -39.43 -4.14 4.24
N MET A 231 -38.12 -3.86 4.22
CA MET A 231 -37.09 -4.86 3.94
C MET A 231 -36.58 -5.59 5.18
N ALA A 232 -36.74 -4.98 6.34
CA ALA A 232 -36.35 -5.57 7.62
C ALA A 232 -37.30 -6.68 8.10
N SER A 233 -38.51 -6.81 7.53
CA SER A 233 -39.38 -7.94 7.81
C SER A 233 -38.88 -9.20 7.09
N ASP A 234 -38.68 -10.30 7.82
CA ASP A 234 -38.20 -11.62 7.33
C ASP A 234 -39.07 -12.29 6.25
N THR A 235 -40.08 -11.61 5.72
CA THR A 235 -40.85 -12.07 4.57
C THR A 235 -39.93 -12.16 3.35
N GLU A 236 -39.83 -13.37 2.75
CA GLU A 236 -38.83 -13.74 1.74
C GLU A 236 -38.85 -12.90 0.44
N GLU A 237 -39.86 -12.06 0.22
CA GLU A 237 -40.07 -11.35 -1.04
C GLU A 237 -40.30 -9.84 -0.85
N CYS A 238 -39.23 -9.05 -0.94
CA CYS A 238 -39.30 -7.60 -1.08
C CYS A 238 -39.44 -7.20 -2.55
N ILE A 239 -40.63 -7.44 -3.11
CA ILE A 239 -40.96 -7.18 -4.51
C ILE A 239 -41.50 -5.75 -4.65
N CYS A 240 -40.97 -4.98 -5.60
CA CYS A 240 -41.48 -3.65 -5.92
C CYS A 240 -42.74 -3.72 -6.79
N GLU A 241 -43.39 -2.57 -7.04
CA GLU A 241 -44.54 -2.50 -7.95
C GLU A 241 -44.25 -2.98 -9.38
N HIS A 242 -42.97 -3.05 -9.76
CA HIS A 242 -42.50 -3.56 -11.05
C HIS A 242 -42.17 -5.06 -11.05
N GLY A 243 -42.44 -5.79 -9.97
CA GLY A 243 -42.16 -7.22 -9.88
C GLY A 243 -40.70 -7.58 -9.61
N GLU A 244 -39.85 -6.61 -9.27
CA GLU A 244 -38.43 -6.86 -9.02
C GLU A 244 -38.11 -7.02 -7.53
N ASN A 245 -37.28 -8.01 -7.21
CA ASN A 245 -36.77 -8.22 -5.87
C ASN A 245 -35.62 -7.22 -5.57
N ILE A 246 -35.85 -6.28 -4.66
CA ILE A 246 -34.86 -5.24 -4.31
C ILE A 246 -33.82 -5.76 -3.29
N LYS A 247 -34.00 -6.97 -2.72
CA LYS A 247 -33.11 -7.53 -1.70
C LYS A 247 -31.64 -7.57 -2.14
N ASN A 248 -31.38 -7.77 -3.43
CA ASN A 248 -30.02 -7.71 -4.00
C ASN A 248 -29.42 -6.30 -3.88
N SER A 249 -30.10 -5.25 -4.36
CA SER A 249 -29.64 -3.86 -4.20
C SER A 249 -29.46 -3.49 -2.74
N TRP A 250 -30.43 -3.85 -1.89
CA TRP A 250 -30.37 -3.62 -0.45
C TRP A 250 -29.16 -4.29 0.17
N SER A 251 -28.89 -5.57 -0.14
CA SER A 251 -27.75 -6.32 0.38
C SER A 251 -26.39 -5.75 -0.06
N ILE A 252 -26.32 -5.04 -1.18
CA ILE A 252 -25.09 -4.39 -1.63
C ILE A 252 -24.81 -3.12 -0.82
N TRP A 253 -25.84 -2.31 -0.55
CA TRP A 253 -25.76 -1.08 0.26
C TRP A 253 -25.68 -1.34 1.77
N ASN A 254 -26.32 -2.42 2.21
CA ASN A 254 -26.43 -2.90 3.58
C ASN A 254 -25.72 -4.22 3.68
N LYS A 255 -24.59 -4.38 2.99
CA LYS A 255 -23.69 -5.42 3.39
C LYS A 255 -23.22 -4.96 4.76
N LYS A 256 -23.98 -5.34 5.80
CA LYS A 256 -23.48 -5.43 7.16
C LYS A 256 -22.11 -6.00 6.94
N ARG A 257 -21.06 -5.36 7.44
CA ARG A 257 -19.84 -6.12 7.66
C ARG A 257 -20.37 -7.36 8.32
N GLU A 258 -20.35 -8.49 7.62
CA GLU A 258 -20.70 -9.77 8.21
C GLU A 258 -19.52 -10.03 9.15
N GLN A 259 -19.40 -9.23 10.22
CA GLN A 259 -19.41 -9.78 11.55
C GLN A 259 -20.57 -10.74 11.50
N LYS A 260 -20.24 -11.99 11.15
CA LYS A 260 -21.09 -13.12 11.44
C LYS A 260 -21.25 -13.04 12.94
N GLN A 261 -22.22 -12.23 13.38
CA GLN A 261 -22.73 -12.29 14.72
C GLN A 261 -23.04 -13.76 14.88
N CYS A 262 -22.50 -14.32 15.95
CA CYS A 262 -22.74 -15.71 16.19
C CYS A 262 -24.27 -15.92 16.18
N ASP A 263 -24.71 -17.10 15.74
CA ASP A 263 -26.14 -17.43 15.82
C ASP A 263 -26.67 -17.02 17.20
N THR A 264 -27.90 -16.52 17.27
CA THR A 264 -28.56 -16.17 18.54
C THR A 264 -28.52 -17.30 19.57
N SER A 265 -28.33 -18.54 19.11
CA SER A 265 -28.12 -19.74 19.93
C SER A 265 -26.68 -19.93 20.45
N CYS A 266 -25.72 -19.09 20.06
CA CYS A 266 -24.32 -19.24 20.42
C CYS A 266 -24.14 -19.01 21.93
N PRO A 267 -23.49 -19.93 22.65
CA PRO A 267 -23.30 -19.79 24.10
C PRO A 267 -22.25 -18.74 24.50
N GLY A 268 -21.69 -17.99 23.54
CA GLY A 268 -20.50 -17.16 23.76
C GLY A 268 -19.19 -17.93 23.61
N LEU A 269 -18.13 -17.43 24.23
CA LEU A 269 -16.86 -18.14 24.40
C LEU A 269 -17.02 -19.22 25.49
N SER A 270 -16.32 -20.36 25.35
CA SER A 270 -16.26 -21.37 26.42
C SER A 270 -15.49 -20.85 27.63
N GLU A 271 -15.71 -21.43 28.81
CA GLU A 271 -14.95 -21.08 30.04
C GLU A 271 -13.44 -21.21 29.82
N ASP A 272 -12.99 -22.28 29.15
CA ASP A 272 -11.59 -22.45 28.77
C ASP A 272 -11.07 -21.29 27.90
N ALA A 273 -11.89 -20.80 26.97
CA ALA A 273 -11.51 -19.67 26.11
C ALA A 273 -11.47 -18.35 26.88
N LEU A 274 -12.42 -18.13 27.80
CA LEU A 274 -12.47 -16.95 28.67
C LEU A 274 -11.25 -16.87 29.60
N SER A 275 -10.77 -18.02 30.08
CA SER A 275 -9.59 -18.08 30.95
C SER A 275 -8.26 -17.74 30.27
N GLN A 276 -8.22 -17.61 28.93
CA GLN A 276 -6.98 -17.36 28.20
C GLN A 276 -6.66 -15.87 28.05
N ILE A 277 -5.37 -15.56 28.01
CA ILE A 277 -4.87 -14.21 27.66
C ILE A 277 -5.01 -14.02 26.14
N PRO A 278 -5.61 -12.92 25.66
CA PRO A 278 -5.74 -12.65 24.24
C PRO A 278 -4.37 -12.47 23.56
N SER A 279 -4.22 -13.06 22.38
CA SER A 279 -3.07 -12.81 21.50
C SER A 279 -3.10 -11.39 20.94
N ASN A 280 -1.94 -10.86 20.50
CA ASN A 280 -1.88 -9.52 19.89
C ASN A 280 -2.77 -9.45 18.64
N THR A 281 -2.87 -10.55 17.89
CA THR A 281 -3.78 -10.68 16.76
C THR A 281 -5.25 -10.55 17.15
N GLU A 282 -5.65 -11.10 18.29
CA GLU A 282 -7.01 -11.00 18.83
C GLU A 282 -7.30 -9.60 19.37
N LEU A 283 -6.37 -8.99 20.12
CA LEU A 283 -6.49 -7.60 20.56
C LEU A 283 -6.63 -6.63 19.37
N LEU A 284 -5.85 -6.84 18.30
CA LEU A 284 -5.99 -6.06 17.08
C LEU A 284 -7.38 -6.22 16.46
N ARG A 285 -7.91 -7.45 16.38
CA ARG A 285 -9.28 -7.65 15.87
C ARG A 285 -10.33 -7.00 16.77
N LEU A 286 -10.15 -7.03 18.08
CA LEU A 286 -11.04 -6.33 19.02
C LEU A 286 -11.00 -4.82 18.76
N SER A 287 -9.80 -4.25 18.66
CA SER A 287 -9.60 -2.83 18.37
C SER A 287 -10.28 -2.41 17.06
N VAL A 288 -10.27 -3.23 16.01
CA VAL A 288 -10.91 -2.89 14.73
C VAL A 288 -12.45 -2.96 14.81
N ASN A 289 -13.00 -3.78 15.71
CA ASN A 289 -14.43 -4.02 15.82
C ASN A 289 -15.14 -3.16 16.88
N CYS A 290 -14.40 -2.57 17.84
CA CYS A 290 -14.97 -1.64 18.81
C CYS A 290 -14.94 -0.20 18.27
N GLU A 291 -15.88 0.65 18.67
CA GLU A 291 -15.76 2.09 18.44
C GLU A 291 -14.70 2.70 19.36
N THR A 292 -14.13 3.85 18.99
CA THR A 292 -13.09 4.52 19.79
C THR A 292 -13.57 4.83 21.19
N ARG A 293 -14.73 5.49 21.31
CA ARG A 293 -15.31 5.86 22.60
C ARG A 293 -15.57 4.62 23.48
N MET A 294 -16.08 3.57 22.86
CA MET A 294 -16.33 2.32 23.59
C MET A 294 -15.04 1.70 24.10
N LEU A 295 -13.97 1.73 23.32
CA LEU A 295 -12.69 1.18 23.77
C LEU A 295 -12.04 2.02 24.87
N HIS A 296 -12.19 3.34 24.79
CA HIS A 296 -11.78 4.27 25.84
C HIS A 296 -12.50 3.95 27.16
N ASP A 297 -13.83 3.89 27.12
CA ASP A 297 -14.64 3.62 28.31
C ASP A 297 -14.38 2.20 28.85
N LEU A 298 -14.14 1.21 27.97
CA LEU A 298 -13.71 -0.14 28.36
C LEU A 298 -12.36 -0.11 29.09
N ALA A 299 -11.39 0.68 28.58
CA ALA A 299 -10.08 0.77 29.20
C ALA A 299 -10.13 1.41 30.58
N LEU A 300 -10.91 2.49 30.74
CA LEU A 300 -11.15 3.12 32.04
C LEU A 300 -11.82 2.14 33.01
N HIS A 301 -12.82 1.40 32.54
CA HIS A 301 -13.50 0.39 33.34
C HIS A 301 -12.55 -0.73 33.80
N LEU A 302 -11.59 -1.12 32.95
CA LEU A 302 -10.56 -2.10 33.25
C LEU A 302 -9.39 -1.54 34.08
N GLY A 303 -9.48 -0.29 34.55
CA GLY A 303 -8.52 0.30 35.48
C GLY A 303 -7.41 1.15 34.85
N MET A 304 -7.44 1.40 33.53
CA MET A 304 -6.51 2.32 32.90
C MET A 304 -6.77 3.76 33.36
N GLU A 305 -5.70 4.49 33.69
CA GLU A 305 -5.80 5.92 33.97
C GLU A 305 -6.06 6.74 32.70
N GLU A 306 -6.95 7.74 32.76
CA GLU A 306 -7.29 8.61 31.64
C GLU A 306 -6.06 9.33 31.04
N MET A 307 -5.05 9.64 31.85
CA MET A 307 -3.81 10.25 31.40
C MET A 307 -3.03 9.34 30.43
N VAL A 308 -3.04 8.02 30.66
CA VAL A 308 -2.34 7.05 29.79
C VAL A 308 -3.00 7.00 28.42
N TRP A 309 -4.33 7.05 28.34
CA TRP A 309 -5.04 7.12 27.07
C TRP A 309 -4.69 8.40 26.31
N ASN A 310 -4.73 9.55 26.99
CA ASN A 310 -4.40 10.85 26.39
C ASN A 310 -2.96 10.88 25.86
N ASP A 311 -2.00 10.36 26.63
CA ASP A 311 -0.61 10.23 26.20
C ASP A 311 -0.49 9.37 24.92
N MET A 312 -1.29 8.31 24.78
CA MET A 312 -1.31 7.51 23.54
C MET A 312 -1.92 8.29 22.36
N GLU A 313 -3.01 9.03 22.56
CA GLU A 313 -3.58 9.87 21.49
C GLU A 313 -2.60 10.93 21.01
N ASP A 314 -1.89 11.57 21.94
CA ASP A 314 -0.90 12.60 21.66
C ASP A 314 0.34 12.04 20.93
N ASN A 315 0.78 10.83 21.27
CA ASN A 315 1.91 10.16 20.60
C ASN A 315 1.55 9.61 19.20
N TYR A 316 0.27 9.41 18.91
CA TYR A 316 -0.20 8.84 17.64
C TYR A 316 -1.30 9.69 16.98
N PRO A 317 -1.04 10.99 16.69
CA PRO A 317 -2.06 11.92 16.25
C PRO A 317 -2.66 11.50 14.91
N GLY A 318 -3.97 11.38 14.86
CA GLY A 318 -4.72 11.00 13.66
C GLY A 318 -4.66 9.52 13.29
N ASN A 319 -4.03 8.66 14.11
CA ASN A 319 -3.99 7.21 13.90
C ASN A 319 -4.73 6.44 14.99
N ILE A 320 -6.04 6.70 15.08
CA ILE A 320 -6.89 6.17 16.15
C ILE A 320 -6.93 4.65 16.25
N GLN A 321 -6.64 3.93 15.15
CA GLN A 321 -6.58 2.47 15.18
C GLN A 321 -5.34 1.95 15.91
N ILE A 322 -4.21 2.67 15.84
CA ILE A 322 -3.00 2.31 16.59
C ILE A 322 -3.22 2.59 18.07
N VAL A 323 -3.76 3.77 18.42
CA VAL A 323 -4.11 4.13 19.81
C VAL A 323 -4.94 3.02 20.44
N LYS A 324 -6.05 2.64 19.79
CA LYS A 324 -6.94 1.58 20.26
C LYS A 324 -6.24 0.25 20.50
N PHE A 325 -5.34 -0.15 19.60
CA PHE A 325 -4.58 -1.38 19.78
C PHE A 325 -3.58 -1.28 20.94
N LEU A 326 -2.84 -0.17 21.03
CA LEU A 326 -1.85 0.04 22.09
C LEU A 326 -2.50 0.12 23.48
N THR A 327 -3.71 0.70 23.57
CA THR A 327 -4.52 0.66 24.80
C THR A 327 -4.77 -0.78 25.26
N LEU A 328 -5.26 -1.63 24.35
CA LEU A 328 -5.53 -3.03 24.68
C LEU A 328 -4.25 -3.82 25.00
N MET A 329 -3.14 -3.50 24.35
CA MET A 329 -1.83 -4.09 24.64
C MET A 329 -1.33 -3.70 26.03
N HIS A 330 -1.46 -2.42 26.40
CA HIS A 330 -1.07 -1.93 27.72
C HIS A 330 -1.85 -2.62 28.84
N LEU A 331 -3.17 -2.75 28.66
CA LEU A 331 -4.05 -3.52 29.54
C LEU A 331 -3.60 -4.98 29.68
N LYS A 332 -3.21 -5.61 28.57
CA LYS A 332 -2.69 -6.98 28.59
C LYS A 332 -1.35 -7.10 29.33
N GLU A 333 -0.44 -6.15 29.14
CA GLU A 333 0.93 -6.22 29.66
C GLU A 333 1.02 -5.84 31.14
N ASN A 334 0.21 -4.87 31.60
CA ASN A 334 0.26 -4.39 32.99
C ASN A 334 -0.70 -5.14 33.92
N ASP A 335 -1.87 -5.53 33.42
CA ASP A 335 -2.94 -6.09 34.26
C ASP A 335 -3.23 -7.57 33.98
N GLU A 336 -2.44 -8.21 33.10
CA GLU A 336 -2.61 -9.60 32.65
C GLU A 336 -4.05 -9.95 32.21
N ILE A 337 -4.75 -8.97 31.62
CA ILE A 337 -6.18 -9.08 31.26
C ILE A 337 -6.45 -10.30 30.39
N ARG A 338 -7.42 -11.13 30.82
CA ARG A 338 -7.90 -12.33 30.09
C ARG A 338 -9.19 -11.99 29.35
N PHE A 339 -9.67 -12.95 28.57
CA PHE A 339 -10.96 -12.81 27.89
C PHE A 339 -12.13 -12.67 28.88
N THR A 340 -12.02 -13.17 30.11
CA THR A 340 -13.05 -12.99 31.16
C THR A 340 -13.25 -11.53 31.53
N GLU A 341 -12.16 -10.78 31.79
CA GLU A 341 -12.25 -9.37 32.16
C GLU A 341 -12.75 -8.53 30.98
N LEU A 342 -12.31 -8.84 29.75
CA LEU A 342 -12.84 -8.24 28.54
C LEU A 342 -14.35 -8.51 28.35
N ASP A 343 -14.82 -9.75 28.59
CA ASP A 343 -16.25 -10.10 28.45
C ASP A 343 -17.10 -9.35 29.47
N ASN A 344 -16.63 -9.27 30.73
CA ASN A 344 -17.32 -8.55 31.80
C ASN A 344 -17.41 -7.05 31.48
N GLY A 345 -16.30 -6.41 31.12
CA GLY A 345 -16.30 -4.99 30.77
C GLY A 345 -17.19 -4.70 29.56
N LEU A 346 -17.16 -5.53 28.53
CA LEU A 346 -18.05 -5.39 27.37
C LEU A 346 -19.54 -5.53 27.75
N ARG A 347 -19.90 -6.43 28.68
CA ARG A 347 -21.29 -6.58 29.16
C ARG A 347 -21.76 -5.38 29.96
N GLU A 348 -20.91 -4.80 30.79
CA GLU A 348 -21.23 -3.58 31.55
C GLU A 348 -21.49 -2.39 30.62
N MET A 349 -20.85 -2.40 29.46
CA MET A 349 -21.08 -1.43 28.38
C MET A 349 -22.26 -1.78 27.47
N GLU A 350 -23.10 -2.73 27.87
CA GLU A 350 -24.26 -3.24 27.11
C GLU A 350 -23.90 -3.80 25.71
N MET A 351 -22.66 -4.23 25.49
CA MET A 351 -22.26 -4.90 24.26
C MET A 351 -22.65 -6.38 24.26
N THR A 352 -22.92 -6.91 23.08
CA THR A 352 -23.18 -8.34 22.95
C THR A 352 -21.92 -9.14 23.30
N PRO A 353 -22.00 -10.21 24.11
CA PRO A 353 -20.87 -11.12 24.39
C PRO A 353 -20.25 -11.73 23.13
N HIS A 354 -20.97 -11.69 22.00
CA HIS A 354 -20.50 -12.20 20.72
C HIS A 354 -19.39 -11.37 20.06
N THR A 355 -19.09 -10.16 20.56
CA THR A 355 -17.95 -9.37 20.10
C THR A 355 -16.66 -10.19 20.22
N LEU A 356 -16.44 -10.86 21.35
CA LEU A 356 -15.25 -11.69 21.57
C LEU A 356 -15.27 -12.98 20.75
N CYS A 357 -16.45 -13.53 20.47
CA CYS A 357 -16.56 -14.67 19.57
C CYS A 357 -16.07 -14.32 18.15
N VAL A 358 -16.38 -13.12 17.65
CA VAL A 358 -15.91 -12.64 16.34
C VAL A 358 -14.40 -12.45 16.34
N VAL A 359 -13.83 -11.94 17.44
CA VAL A 359 -12.38 -11.75 17.61
C VAL A 359 -11.64 -13.08 17.52
N ARG A 360 -12.15 -14.11 18.20
CA ARG A 360 -11.49 -15.41 18.31
C ARG A 360 -11.72 -16.32 17.10
N ARG A 361 -12.89 -16.26 16.45
CA ARG A 361 -13.18 -17.06 15.26
C ARG A 361 -12.38 -16.53 14.06
N ARG A 362 -11.32 -17.24 13.68
CA ARG A 362 -10.65 -17.01 12.39
C ARG A 362 -11.65 -17.31 11.27
N LYS A 363 -11.84 -16.34 10.37
CA LYS A 363 -12.61 -16.56 9.16
C LYS A 363 -11.82 -17.51 8.26
N GLN A 364 -12.22 -18.77 8.18
CA GLN A 364 -11.69 -19.64 7.13
C GLN A 364 -12.14 -19.08 5.77
N VAL A 365 -11.16 -18.67 4.98
CA VAL A 365 -11.38 -18.17 3.64
C VAL A 365 -11.32 -19.36 2.69
N LYS A 366 -12.38 -19.56 1.91
CA LYS A 366 -12.28 -20.47 0.77
C LYS A 366 -11.37 -19.82 -0.25
N SER A 367 -10.12 -20.28 -0.31
CA SER A 367 -9.14 -19.74 -1.24
C SER A 367 -9.58 -19.98 -2.68
N SER A 368 -9.23 -19.05 -3.56
CA SER A 368 -9.33 -19.25 -5.00
C SER A 368 -7.96 -19.44 -5.66
N ILE A 369 -6.90 -19.48 -4.84
CA ILE A 369 -5.53 -19.81 -5.23
C ILE A 369 -5.39 -21.33 -5.04
N PRO A 370 -4.79 -22.05 -6.01
CA PRO A 370 -4.48 -23.47 -5.86
C PRO A 370 -3.69 -23.76 -4.57
N ASP A 371 -4.05 -24.85 -3.86
CA ASP A 371 -3.43 -25.20 -2.57
C ASP A 371 -1.90 -25.36 -2.68
N ASP A 372 -1.42 -25.85 -3.81
CA ASP A 372 0.01 -26.04 -4.02
C ASP A 372 0.80 -24.73 -4.17
N ILE A 373 0.14 -23.62 -4.50
CA ILE A 373 0.74 -22.28 -4.46
C ILE A 373 0.58 -21.67 -3.07
N LEU A 374 -0.54 -21.94 -2.38
CA LEU A 374 -0.79 -21.41 -1.03
C LEU A 374 0.30 -21.82 -0.05
N ASP A 375 0.84 -23.03 -0.19
CA ASP A 375 1.85 -23.53 0.73
C ASP A 375 3.28 -23.10 0.39
N CYS A 376 3.48 -22.41 -0.74
CA CYS A 376 4.77 -21.84 -1.14
C CYS A 376 5.14 -20.59 -0.33
N ILE A 377 6.45 -20.37 -0.18
CA ILE A 377 7.01 -19.13 0.37
C ILE A 377 6.96 -18.01 -0.70
N PRO A 378 6.44 -16.80 -0.39
CA PRO A 378 6.34 -15.72 -1.35
C PRO A 378 7.74 -15.17 -1.70
N SER A 379 7.99 -15.04 -3.00
CA SER A 379 9.24 -14.50 -3.51
C SER A 379 9.36 -12.98 -3.33
N ASP A 380 10.57 -12.42 -3.44
CA ASP A 380 10.83 -10.97 -3.33
C ASP A 380 9.92 -10.15 -4.25
N GLU A 381 9.71 -10.64 -5.48
CA GLU A 381 8.88 -10.00 -6.48
C GLU A 381 7.40 -9.97 -6.06
N ILE A 382 6.90 -11.06 -5.45
CA ILE A 382 5.54 -11.10 -4.92
C ILE A 382 5.40 -10.07 -3.79
N LEU A 383 6.35 -10.03 -2.86
CA LEU A 383 6.31 -9.09 -1.74
C LEU A 383 6.39 -7.63 -2.20
N ASP A 384 7.25 -7.33 -3.18
CA ASP A 384 7.39 -6.00 -3.77
C ASP A 384 6.11 -5.54 -4.47
N ARG A 385 5.44 -6.45 -5.20
CA ARG A 385 4.15 -6.16 -5.84
C ARG A 385 3.00 -6.03 -4.84
N LEU A 386 3.08 -6.69 -3.68
CA LEU A 386 2.07 -6.61 -2.62
C LEU A 386 2.18 -5.32 -1.79
N ALA A 387 3.40 -4.86 -1.50
CA ALA A 387 3.65 -3.70 -0.64
C ALA A 387 2.76 -2.47 -0.96
N PRO A 388 2.63 -1.99 -2.22
CA PRO A 388 1.78 -0.84 -2.53
C PRO A 388 0.28 -1.12 -2.40
N LEU A 389 -0.16 -2.38 -2.40
CA LEU A 389 -1.58 -2.76 -2.31
C LEU A 389 -2.11 -2.72 -0.86
N VAL A 390 -1.21 -2.82 0.12
CA VAL A 390 -1.56 -2.78 1.54
C VAL A 390 -2.05 -1.37 1.94
N GLY A 391 -1.41 -0.30 1.48
CA GLY A 391 -1.82 1.08 1.81
C GLY A 391 -1.53 1.45 3.26
N LYS A 392 -2.47 2.11 3.94
CA LYS A 392 -2.27 2.74 5.27
C LYS A 392 -2.32 1.79 6.48
N ILE A 393 -2.39 0.48 6.26
CA ILE A 393 -2.61 -0.52 7.32
C ILE A 393 -1.33 -1.31 7.66
N VAL A 394 -0.15 -0.66 7.55
CA VAL A 394 1.17 -1.22 7.89
C VAL A 394 1.16 -1.90 9.25
N PHE A 395 0.65 -1.19 10.25
CA PHE A 395 0.71 -1.63 11.64
C PHE A 395 -0.14 -2.88 11.85
N GLN A 396 -1.36 -2.88 11.30
CA GLN A 396 -2.26 -4.02 11.36
C GLN A 396 -1.69 -5.23 10.60
N LEU A 397 -1.07 -5.01 9.44
CA LEU A 397 -0.37 -6.05 8.70
C LEU A 397 0.73 -6.69 9.57
N GLY A 398 1.58 -5.87 10.18
CA GLY A 398 2.68 -6.33 11.02
C GLY A 398 2.25 -7.23 12.18
N ILE A 399 1.28 -6.78 12.97
CA ILE A 399 0.75 -7.54 14.11
C ILE A 399 0.08 -8.85 13.65
N GLN A 400 -0.65 -8.83 12.53
CA GLN A 400 -1.26 -10.06 11.97
C GLN A 400 -0.22 -11.05 11.45
N LEU A 401 0.93 -10.57 11.00
CA LEU A 401 2.08 -11.38 10.60
C LEU A 401 2.94 -11.83 11.80
N GLY A 402 2.61 -11.39 13.01
CA GLY A 402 3.31 -11.79 14.24
C GLY A 402 4.55 -10.95 14.58
N LEU A 403 4.75 -9.81 13.93
CA LEU A 403 5.82 -8.89 14.32
C LEU A 403 5.51 -8.20 15.66
N SER A 404 6.57 -7.89 16.41
CA SER A 404 6.48 -7.16 17.68
C SER A 404 6.15 -5.67 17.45
N VAL A 405 5.69 -4.98 18.51
CA VAL A 405 5.39 -3.54 18.42
C VAL A 405 6.68 -2.76 18.20
N GLU A 406 7.76 -3.16 18.87
CA GLU A 406 9.10 -2.58 18.75
C GLU A 406 9.62 -2.66 17.31
N ASP A 407 9.39 -3.80 16.64
CA ASP A 407 9.76 -3.97 15.25
C ASP A 407 9.00 -3.00 14.34
N LEU A 408 7.71 -2.78 14.59
CA LEU A 408 6.87 -1.89 13.79
C LEU A 408 7.21 -0.43 14.04
N GLU A 409 7.54 -0.06 15.26
CA GLU A 409 8.03 1.28 15.61
C GLU A 409 9.37 1.56 14.93
N SER A 410 10.32 0.62 15.01
CA SER A 410 11.60 0.75 14.31
C SER A 410 11.43 0.88 12.78
N ILE A 411 10.48 0.14 12.19
CA ILE A 411 10.16 0.25 10.76
C ILE A 411 9.54 1.62 10.45
N ARG A 412 8.63 2.12 11.29
CA ARG A 412 7.98 3.42 11.15
C ARG A 412 8.99 4.56 11.22
N GLU A 413 9.89 4.55 12.20
CA GLU A 413 10.94 5.54 12.36
C GLU A 413 11.91 5.54 11.17
N LYS A 414 12.31 4.34 10.71
CA LYS A 414 13.24 4.18 9.58
C LYS A 414 12.64 4.66 8.26
N TRP A 415 11.33 4.47 8.05
CA TRP A 415 10.65 4.70 6.78
C TRP A 415 9.48 5.69 6.90
N ASP A 416 9.65 6.76 7.69
CA ASP A 416 8.67 7.82 8.03
C ASP A 416 7.35 7.87 7.22
N ARG A 417 7.16 8.80 6.28
CA ARG A 417 5.88 8.92 5.55
C ARG A 417 5.75 7.95 4.38
N ASP A 418 6.75 7.10 4.14
CA ASP A 418 6.77 6.15 3.03
C ASP A 418 6.11 4.81 3.42
N LEU A 419 4.79 4.80 3.33
CA LEU A 419 3.98 3.61 3.62
C LEU A 419 4.34 2.42 2.73
N THR A 420 4.82 2.63 1.50
CA THR A 420 5.18 1.51 0.61
C THR A 420 6.46 0.84 1.09
N ALA A 421 7.46 1.64 1.47
CA ALA A 421 8.69 1.14 2.07
C ALA A 421 8.44 0.45 3.41
N GLN A 422 7.57 1.00 4.26
CA GLN A 422 7.15 0.35 5.51
C GLN A 422 6.47 -1.00 5.26
N ASN A 423 5.47 -1.06 4.37
CA ASN A 423 4.78 -2.30 4.02
C ASN A 423 5.75 -3.36 3.49
N LYS A 424 6.72 -2.94 2.66
CA LYS A 424 7.78 -3.79 2.14
C LYS A 424 8.64 -4.33 3.30
N GLU A 425 9.18 -3.47 4.16
CA GLU A 425 10.02 -3.91 5.29
C GLU A 425 9.28 -4.86 6.23
N VAL A 426 7.99 -4.62 6.53
CA VAL A 426 7.15 -5.54 7.31
C VAL A 426 7.07 -6.93 6.66
N LEU A 427 6.75 -6.99 5.36
CA LEU A 427 6.64 -8.26 4.63
C LEU A 427 7.96 -9.02 4.59
N PHE A 428 9.07 -8.31 4.36
CA PHE A 428 10.41 -8.91 4.32
C PHE A 428 10.87 -9.37 5.70
N LYS A 429 10.58 -8.61 6.76
CA LYS A 429 10.92 -8.96 8.14
C LYS A 429 10.13 -10.20 8.58
N TRP A 430 8.83 -10.23 8.33
CA TRP A 430 7.99 -11.41 8.56
C TRP A 430 8.52 -12.66 7.84
N ARG A 431 8.90 -12.54 6.57
CA ARG A 431 9.43 -13.70 5.83
C ARG A 431 10.78 -14.21 6.38
N ARG A 432 11.56 -13.34 7.01
CA ARG A 432 12.83 -13.72 7.68
C ARG A 432 12.59 -14.31 9.06
N ASP A 433 11.51 -13.92 9.72
CA ASP A 433 11.10 -14.47 11.01
C ASP A 433 10.79 -15.97 10.86
N ARG A 434 11.45 -16.78 11.69
CA ARG A 434 11.36 -18.25 11.64
C ARG A 434 10.27 -18.80 12.57
N THR A 435 9.56 -17.95 13.31
CA THR A 435 8.51 -18.37 14.26
C THR A 435 7.31 -19.00 13.56
N VAL A 436 6.93 -18.50 12.38
CA VAL A 436 5.81 -19.00 11.58
C VAL A 436 6.27 -19.20 10.14
N LYS A 437 5.98 -20.36 9.54
CA LYS A 437 6.32 -20.62 8.13
C LYS A 437 5.68 -19.55 7.24
N PRO A 438 6.45 -18.72 6.51
CA PRO A 438 5.90 -17.56 5.82
C PRO A 438 5.30 -17.95 4.47
N THR A 439 4.11 -18.54 4.46
CA THR A 439 3.46 -19.04 3.23
C THR A 439 2.48 -18.05 2.62
N ILE A 440 2.17 -18.21 1.34
CA ILE A 440 1.12 -17.45 0.65
C ILE A 440 -0.25 -17.62 1.35
N ARG A 441 -0.52 -18.79 1.95
CA ARG A 441 -1.70 -19.07 2.77
C ARG A 441 -1.82 -18.13 3.97
N VAL A 442 -0.71 -17.89 4.67
CA VAL A 442 -0.67 -16.94 5.78
C VAL A 442 -0.97 -15.53 5.29
N LEU A 443 -0.33 -15.10 4.19
CA LEU A 443 -0.63 -13.79 3.58
C LEU A 443 -2.09 -13.66 3.16
N GLU A 444 -2.69 -14.69 2.56
CA GLU A 444 -4.09 -14.66 2.15
C GLU A 444 -5.00 -14.42 3.34
N GLN A 445 -4.80 -15.19 4.41
CA GLN A 445 -5.57 -15.06 5.65
C GLN A 445 -5.40 -13.68 6.27
N VAL A 446 -4.16 -13.18 6.37
CA VAL A 446 -3.86 -11.86 6.92
C VAL A 446 -4.53 -10.76 6.09
N PHE A 447 -4.49 -10.85 4.76
CA PHE A 447 -5.13 -9.86 3.88
C PHE A 447 -6.65 -9.85 4.04
N VAL A 448 -7.27 -10.99 4.31
CA VAL A 448 -8.70 -11.05 4.64
C VAL A 448 -8.96 -10.44 6.02
N ASP A 449 -8.14 -10.78 7.02
CA ASP A 449 -8.29 -10.30 8.39
C ASP A 449 -8.16 -8.78 8.49
N ILE A 450 -7.29 -8.16 7.67
CA ILE A 450 -7.14 -6.70 7.59
C ILE A 450 -8.09 -6.01 6.57
N GLY A 451 -9.04 -6.76 6.00
CA GLY A 451 -10.09 -6.21 5.14
C GLY A 451 -9.66 -5.84 3.71
N LYS A 452 -8.52 -6.34 3.23
CA LYS A 452 -8.08 -6.18 1.83
C LYS A 452 -8.65 -7.25 0.89
N GLY A 453 -9.01 -8.40 1.47
CA GLY A 453 -9.56 -9.52 0.74
C GLY A 453 -8.51 -10.29 -0.06
N ALA A 454 -8.84 -11.54 -0.40
CA ALA A 454 -7.94 -12.44 -1.13
C ALA A 454 -7.64 -12.00 -2.58
N SER A 455 -8.46 -11.10 -3.15
CA SER A 455 -8.34 -10.67 -4.54
C SER A 455 -7.05 -9.89 -4.83
N CYS A 456 -6.54 -9.14 -3.84
CA CYS A 456 -5.26 -8.44 -3.94
C CYS A 456 -4.10 -9.43 -4.15
N LEU A 457 -4.06 -10.49 -3.35
CA LEU A 457 -3.04 -11.52 -3.44
C LEU A 457 -3.16 -12.32 -4.74
N LYS A 458 -4.39 -12.68 -5.14
CA LYS A 458 -4.65 -13.39 -6.39
C LYS A 458 -4.09 -12.65 -7.62
N LYS A 459 -4.22 -11.32 -7.67
CA LYS A 459 -3.69 -10.51 -8.79
C LYS A 459 -2.17 -10.57 -8.89
N VAL A 460 -1.47 -10.68 -7.76
CA VAL A 460 0.00 -10.75 -7.75
C VAL A 460 0.47 -12.17 -8.04
N VAL A 461 -0.21 -13.17 -7.48
CA VAL A 461 0.20 -14.57 -7.56
C VAL A 461 -0.14 -15.20 -8.92
N LYS A 462 -1.18 -14.73 -9.65
CA LYS A 462 -1.60 -15.36 -10.92
C LYS A 462 -0.48 -15.43 -11.97
N ASP A 463 0.48 -14.50 -11.91
CA ASP A 463 1.53 -14.36 -12.91
C ASP A 463 2.77 -15.20 -12.55
N VAL A 464 2.74 -15.92 -11.42
CA VAL A 464 3.88 -16.70 -10.94
C VAL A 464 3.65 -18.19 -11.22
N ASP A 465 4.56 -18.79 -11.98
CA ASP A 465 4.57 -20.23 -12.23
C ASP A 465 4.82 -20.99 -10.91
N PRO A 466 3.90 -21.87 -10.46
CA PRO A 466 4.06 -22.69 -9.26
C PRO A 466 5.37 -23.48 -9.24
N LYS A 467 5.83 -23.96 -10.41
CA LYS A 467 7.10 -24.71 -10.51
C LYS A 467 8.29 -23.84 -10.13
N THR A 468 8.25 -22.56 -10.52
CA THR A 468 9.30 -21.60 -10.17
C THR A 468 9.33 -21.32 -8.66
N LEU A 469 8.17 -21.23 -8.00
CA LEU A 469 8.11 -21.06 -6.53
C LEU A 469 8.69 -22.27 -5.79
N ARG A 470 8.31 -23.49 -6.18
CA ARG A 470 8.82 -24.71 -5.54
C ARG A 470 10.32 -24.90 -5.75
N ALA A 471 10.83 -24.58 -6.95
CA ALA A 471 12.25 -24.62 -7.23
C ALA A 471 13.05 -23.69 -6.30
N VAL A 472 12.53 -22.49 -6.05
CA VAL A 472 13.15 -21.52 -5.13
C VAL A 472 13.10 -22.00 -3.68
N GLU A 473 11.97 -22.56 -3.24
CA GLU A 473 11.82 -23.10 -1.89
C GLU A 473 12.80 -24.27 -1.65
N MET A 474 12.88 -25.22 -2.59
CA MET A 474 13.82 -26.34 -2.50
C MET A 474 15.28 -25.88 -2.41
N VAL A 475 15.69 -24.91 -3.23
CA VAL A 475 17.05 -24.35 -3.18
C VAL A 475 17.31 -23.67 -1.82
N THR A 476 16.34 -22.90 -1.33
CA THR A 476 16.45 -22.19 -0.06
C THR A 476 16.55 -23.17 1.11
N ASP A 477 15.75 -24.22 1.11
CA ASP A 477 15.73 -25.23 2.18
C ASP A 477 17.05 -26.02 2.22
N ARG A 478 17.59 -26.42 1.05
CA ARG A 478 18.89 -27.11 0.99
C ARG A 478 20.04 -26.25 1.50
N ILE A 479 20.06 -24.96 1.14
CA ILE A 479 21.07 -24.02 1.67
C ILE A 479 20.93 -23.93 3.18
N ARG A 480 19.70 -23.85 3.70
CA ARG A 480 19.43 -23.76 5.15
C ARG A 480 19.82 -25.01 5.91
N GLU A 481 19.52 -26.19 5.38
CA GLU A 481 19.88 -27.48 5.98
C GLU A 481 21.40 -27.63 6.11
N ASN A 482 22.17 -27.02 5.20
CA ASN A 482 23.62 -27.08 5.18
C ASN A 482 24.30 -25.78 5.62
N GLU A 483 23.54 -24.80 6.14
CA GLU A 483 24.00 -23.42 6.40
C GLU A 483 25.24 -23.41 7.30
N ASN A 484 25.20 -24.14 8.42
CA ASN A 484 26.32 -24.16 9.39
C ASN A 484 27.61 -24.72 8.79
N ARG A 485 27.52 -25.80 8.00
CA ARG A 485 28.69 -26.38 7.32
C ARG A 485 29.24 -25.43 6.27
N ILE A 486 28.36 -24.81 5.48
CA ILE A 486 28.76 -23.83 4.49
C ILE A 486 29.51 -22.67 5.14
N ILE A 487 28.98 -22.16 6.25
CA ILE A 487 29.56 -21.03 7.00
C ILE A 487 30.94 -21.37 7.55
N GLN A 488 31.13 -22.58 8.08
CA GLN A 488 32.37 -22.97 8.77
C GLN A 488 33.47 -23.45 7.84
N ASP A 489 33.12 -24.16 6.76
CA ASP A 489 34.10 -24.95 6.00
C ASP A 489 34.62 -24.21 4.76
N ILE A 490 33.90 -23.22 4.23
CA ILE A 490 34.22 -22.59 2.94
C ILE A 490 35.09 -21.35 3.07
N GLN A 491 36.18 -21.32 2.28
CA GLN A 491 36.99 -20.13 2.01
C GLN A 491 36.33 -19.24 0.95
N ILE A 492 35.63 -18.21 1.42
CA ILE A 492 34.75 -17.38 0.59
C ILE A 492 35.46 -16.69 -0.56
N SER A 493 36.71 -16.27 -0.39
CA SER A 493 37.42 -15.46 -1.39
C SER A 493 37.50 -16.18 -2.74
N GLN A 494 37.69 -17.50 -2.71
CA GLN A 494 37.75 -18.35 -3.90
C GLN A 494 36.38 -18.47 -4.56
N ILE A 495 35.32 -18.68 -3.77
CA ILE A 495 33.95 -18.76 -4.26
C ILE A 495 33.50 -17.43 -4.89
N LEU A 496 33.84 -16.30 -4.28
CA LEU A 496 33.54 -14.97 -4.83
C LEU A 496 34.24 -14.73 -6.16
N ASP A 497 35.50 -15.14 -6.32
CA ASP A 497 36.21 -15.01 -7.60
C ASP A 497 35.50 -15.79 -8.72
N HIS A 498 35.04 -17.02 -8.43
CA HIS A 498 34.29 -17.84 -9.38
C HIS A 498 32.90 -17.27 -9.70
N MET A 499 32.18 -16.79 -8.69
CA MET A 499 30.86 -16.17 -8.87
C MET A 499 30.93 -14.83 -9.62
N MET A 500 31.99 -14.04 -9.40
CA MET A 500 32.28 -12.82 -10.17
C MET A 500 32.56 -13.16 -11.64
N THR A 501 33.35 -14.20 -11.89
CA THR A 501 33.73 -14.65 -13.24
C THR A 501 32.51 -15.09 -14.06
N ASN A 502 31.53 -15.70 -13.38
CA ASN A 502 30.27 -16.14 -13.99
C ASN A 502 29.14 -15.10 -13.92
N LEU A 503 29.44 -13.84 -13.56
CA LEU A 503 28.51 -12.70 -13.56
C LEU A 503 27.29 -12.82 -12.65
N VAL A 504 27.28 -13.77 -11.70
CA VAL A 504 26.18 -13.97 -10.75
C VAL A 504 26.30 -13.08 -9.52
N ILE A 505 27.47 -12.45 -9.33
CA ILE A 505 27.68 -11.35 -8.38
C ILE A 505 28.38 -10.15 -9.02
N SER A 506 28.04 -8.96 -8.51
CA SER A 506 28.67 -7.69 -8.90
C SER A 506 29.83 -7.33 -7.96
N VAL A 507 30.65 -6.37 -8.39
CA VAL A 507 31.72 -5.80 -7.55
C VAL A 507 31.17 -5.19 -6.25
N ASP A 508 29.98 -4.60 -6.29
CA ASP A 508 29.37 -3.99 -5.11
C ASP A 508 28.83 -5.06 -4.14
N ASP A 509 28.39 -6.22 -4.65
CA ASP A 509 28.05 -7.36 -3.80
C ASP A 509 29.30 -7.90 -3.09
N ARG A 510 30.37 -8.13 -3.84
CA ARG A 510 31.65 -8.60 -3.29
C ARG A 510 32.11 -7.70 -2.14
N ARG A 511 32.09 -6.38 -2.34
CA ARG A 511 32.47 -5.43 -1.28
C ARG A 511 31.54 -5.43 -0.09
N ARG A 512 30.23 -5.57 -0.32
CA ARG A 512 29.25 -5.68 0.78
C ARG A 512 29.55 -6.91 1.62
N ILE A 513 29.89 -8.03 0.98
CA ILE A 513 30.31 -9.26 1.65
C ILE A 513 31.62 -9.01 2.40
N GLU A 514 32.69 -8.58 1.72
CA GLU A 514 34.03 -8.37 2.31
C GLU A 514 34.09 -7.29 3.40
N LYS A 515 33.07 -6.42 3.51
CA LYS A 515 32.93 -5.46 4.61
C LYS A 515 32.69 -6.13 5.97
N HIS A 516 32.18 -7.35 5.98
CA HIS A 516 32.00 -8.12 7.21
C HIS A 516 33.37 -8.58 7.75
N ALA A 517 33.55 -8.45 9.07
CA ALA A 517 34.85 -8.65 9.71
C ALA A 517 35.27 -10.13 9.80
N GLY A 518 34.29 -11.05 9.91
CA GLY A 518 34.53 -12.49 10.06
C GLY A 518 34.15 -13.28 8.82
N GLN A 519 34.90 -14.36 8.56
CA GLN A 519 34.64 -15.32 7.47
C GLN A 519 33.20 -15.87 7.51
N ASP A 520 32.70 -16.18 8.70
CA ASP A 520 31.34 -16.69 8.91
C ASP A 520 30.27 -15.69 8.46
N ASP A 521 30.42 -14.42 8.83
CA ASP A 521 29.48 -13.35 8.45
C ASP A 521 29.54 -13.07 6.95
N GLN A 522 30.74 -13.14 6.36
CA GLN A 522 30.91 -13.07 4.91
C GLN A 522 30.17 -14.23 4.22
N ASN A 523 30.32 -15.45 4.72
CA ASN A 523 29.65 -16.65 4.18
C ASN A 523 28.12 -16.51 4.27
N ARG A 524 27.59 -16.00 5.38
CA ARG A 524 26.15 -15.67 5.52
C ARG A 524 25.70 -14.65 4.48
N ALA A 525 26.43 -13.55 4.32
CA ALA A 525 26.10 -12.52 3.33
C ALA A 525 26.10 -13.05 1.90
N LEU A 526 27.01 -13.98 1.57
CA LEU A 526 27.02 -14.67 0.29
C LEU A 526 25.78 -15.55 0.10
N LEU A 527 25.43 -16.36 1.10
CA LEU A 527 24.25 -17.23 1.04
C LEU A 527 22.96 -16.42 0.84
N ASP A 528 22.83 -15.27 1.49
CA ASP A 528 21.71 -14.35 1.28
C ASP A 528 21.60 -13.90 -0.18
N ILE A 529 22.74 -13.60 -0.83
CA ILE A 529 22.79 -13.23 -2.25
C ILE A 529 22.42 -14.41 -3.14
N VAL A 530 22.92 -15.61 -2.86
CA VAL A 530 22.59 -16.83 -3.61
C VAL A 530 21.09 -17.12 -3.55
N ILE A 531 20.50 -17.09 -2.36
CA ILE A 531 19.06 -17.27 -2.16
C ILE A 531 18.27 -16.20 -2.90
N LYS A 532 18.67 -14.93 -2.76
CA LYS A 532 17.99 -13.79 -3.40
C LYS A 532 18.00 -13.89 -4.93
N ARG A 533 19.12 -14.32 -5.52
CA ARG A 533 19.31 -14.41 -6.98
C ARG A 533 18.86 -15.72 -7.60
N ARG A 534 18.51 -16.71 -6.78
CA ARG A 534 17.89 -17.98 -7.19
C ARG A 534 18.80 -18.81 -8.10
N GLU A 535 18.18 -19.58 -9.00
CA GLU A 535 18.79 -20.65 -9.79
C GLU A 535 20.12 -20.28 -10.50
N PRO A 536 20.28 -19.13 -11.18
CA PRO A 536 21.55 -18.82 -11.84
C PRO A 536 22.71 -18.69 -10.86
N ALA A 537 22.48 -18.04 -9.71
CA ALA A 537 23.50 -17.88 -8.68
C ALA A 537 23.75 -19.18 -7.93
N TYR A 538 22.70 -19.97 -7.71
CA TYR A 538 22.79 -21.25 -7.03
C TYR A 538 23.61 -22.27 -7.82
N GLY A 539 23.34 -22.43 -9.12
CA GLY A 539 24.09 -23.36 -9.97
C GLY A 539 25.58 -23.03 -9.97
N VAL A 540 25.92 -21.75 -10.20
CA VAL A 540 27.30 -21.27 -10.18
C VAL A 540 27.94 -21.39 -8.79
N PHE A 541 27.19 -21.17 -7.71
CA PHE A 541 27.70 -21.38 -6.35
C PHE A 541 28.08 -22.85 -6.14
N VAL A 542 27.20 -23.80 -6.49
CA VAL A 542 27.46 -25.24 -6.37
C VAL A 542 28.63 -25.67 -7.26
N ASP A 543 28.74 -25.15 -8.48
CA ASP A 543 29.89 -25.43 -9.36
C ASP A 543 31.19 -24.87 -8.79
N GLY A 544 31.15 -23.65 -8.21
CA GLY A 544 32.28 -23.07 -7.49
C GLY A 544 32.74 -23.94 -6.32
N LEU A 545 31.80 -24.50 -5.56
CA LEU A 545 32.13 -25.44 -4.48
C LEU A 545 32.91 -26.66 -5.00
N ARG A 546 32.48 -27.26 -6.12
CA ARG A 546 33.21 -28.39 -6.74
C ARG A 546 34.60 -27.99 -7.20
N VAL A 547 34.71 -26.85 -7.90
CA VAL A 547 35.98 -26.34 -8.46
C VAL A 547 37.05 -26.15 -7.37
N TYR A 548 36.65 -25.72 -6.17
CA TYR A 548 37.58 -25.49 -5.05
C TYR A 548 37.61 -26.63 -4.02
N GLY A 549 37.11 -27.82 -4.37
CA GLY A 549 37.29 -29.03 -3.57
C GLY A 549 36.27 -29.25 -2.45
N TYR A 550 35.21 -28.46 -2.37
CA TYR A 550 34.10 -28.64 -1.42
C TYR A 550 33.04 -29.62 -1.96
N GLU A 551 33.49 -30.75 -2.49
CA GLU A 551 32.67 -31.72 -3.23
C GLU A 551 31.54 -32.32 -2.37
N GLU A 552 31.78 -32.56 -1.09
CA GLU A 552 30.77 -33.07 -0.16
C GLU A 552 29.61 -32.08 -0.01
N ILE A 553 29.91 -30.81 0.30
CA ILE A 553 28.89 -29.74 0.42
C ILE A 553 28.16 -29.55 -0.91
N ALA A 554 28.89 -29.57 -2.03
CA ALA A 554 28.30 -29.45 -3.36
C ALA A 554 27.33 -30.60 -3.70
N ASN A 555 27.62 -31.82 -3.22
CA ASN A 555 26.77 -32.98 -3.40
C ASN A 555 25.53 -32.94 -2.51
N ASP A 556 25.64 -32.44 -1.28
CA ASP A 556 24.48 -32.22 -0.40
C ASP A 556 23.52 -31.15 -0.97
N LEU A 557 24.09 -30.13 -1.63
CA LEU A 557 23.33 -29.11 -2.35
C LEU A 557 22.83 -29.55 -3.73
N LYS A 558 23.19 -30.73 -4.22
CA LYS A 558 22.82 -31.16 -5.57
C LYS A 558 21.31 -31.38 -5.69
N CYS A 559 20.62 -30.50 -6.42
CA CYS A 559 19.25 -30.71 -6.85
C CYS A 559 19.22 -31.63 -8.08
N ASN A 560 18.25 -32.54 -8.17
CA ASN A 560 18.01 -33.30 -9.39
C ASN A 560 17.58 -32.32 -10.50
N SER A 561 18.55 -31.91 -11.32
CA SER A 561 18.41 -30.85 -12.33
C SER A 561 17.32 -31.10 -13.37
N HIS A 562 16.82 -32.33 -13.48
CA HIS A 562 15.70 -32.69 -14.35
C HIS A 562 14.35 -32.08 -13.93
N GLU A 563 14.20 -31.60 -12.69
CA GLU A 563 12.94 -30.99 -12.22
C GLU A 563 12.86 -29.48 -12.47
N ILE A 564 13.97 -28.82 -12.77
CA ILE A 564 14.05 -27.37 -12.97
C ILE A 564 14.63 -27.13 -14.37
N ASN A 565 13.77 -27.13 -15.39
CA ASN A 565 14.21 -26.85 -16.76
C ASN A 565 14.77 -25.42 -16.85
N ALA A 566 16.08 -25.29 -17.09
CA ALA A 566 16.76 -24.02 -17.36
C ALA A 566 16.11 -23.22 -18.50
N ASP A 567 15.42 -23.90 -19.43
CA ASP A 567 14.69 -23.30 -20.54
C ASP A 567 13.48 -22.46 -20.09
N THR A 568 12.84 -22.79 -18.96
CA THR A 568 11.63 -22.08 -18.51
C THR A 568 11.95 -20.70 -17.94
N LEU A 569 13.14 -20.49 -17.37
CA LEU A 569 13.60 -19.17 -16.90
C LEU A 569 14.22 -18.33 -18.03
N SER A 570 14.80 -18.98 -19.04
CA SER A 570 15.45 -18.34 -20.19
C SER A 570 14.43 -17.63 -21.10
N ALA A 571 13.24 -18.22 -21.30
CA ALA A 571 12.21 -17.68 -22.19
C ALA A 571 11.65 -16.30 -21.78
N SER A 572 11.77 -15.91 -20.51
CA SER A 572 11.32 -14.59 -20.03
C SER A 572 12.31 -13.46 -20.33
N ALA A 573 13.58 -13.79 -20.60
CA ALA A 573 14.64 -12.79 -20.83
C ALA A 573 14.83 -12.42 -22.31
N GLU A 574 14.33 -13.23 -23.24
CA GLU A 574 14.61 -13.07 -24.68
C GLU A 574 13.68 -12.09 -25.40
N THR A 575 12.66 -11.54 -24.73
CA THR A 575 11.70 -10.59 -25.34
C THR A 575 11.88 -9.13 -24.93
N GLU A 576 12.84 -8.80 -24.06
CA GLU A 576 13.17 -7.41 -23.73
C GLU A 576 14.15 -6.83 -24.76
N ASP A 577 13.72 -5.77 -25.45
CA ASP A 577 14.47 -5.03 -26.47
C ASP A 577 15.90 -4.68 -25.98
N LEU A 578 16.92 -5.10 -26.74
CA LEU A 578 18.34 -4.96 -26.43
C LEU A 578 18.80 -3.49 -26.31
N SER A 579 18.00 -2.55 -26.79
CA SER A 579 18.31 -1.11 -26.78
C SER A 579 18.24 -0.47 -25.37
N ASP A 580 17.59 -1.11 -24.39
CA ASP A 580 17.36 -0.56 -23.04
C ASP A 580 18.38 -1.00 -21.96
N TRP A 581 19.48 -1.63 -22.39
CA TRP A 581 20.43 -2.30 -21.51
C TRP A 581 21.59 -1.39 -21.12
N ASN A 582 21.41 -0.63 -20.03
CA ASN A 582 22.41 0.30 -19.48
C ASN A 582 23.68 -0.33 -18.87
N VAL A 583 23.97 -1.61 -19.11
CA VAL A 583 25.20 -2.25 -18.60
C VAL A 583 26.32 -2.04 -19.63
N PRO A 584 27.43 -1.34 -19.30
CA PRO A 584 28.48 -1.14 -20.28
C PRO A 584 29.22 -2.44 -20.62
N LEU A 585 29.44 -2.69 -21.93
CA LEU A 585 30.04 -3.92 -22.46
C LEU A 585 31.39 -4.26 -21.82
N TYR A 586 32.23 -3.25 -21.56
CA TYR A 586 33.55 -3.44 -20.96
C TYR A 586 33.49 -4.03 -19.54
N LYS A 587 32.43 -3.74 -18.76
CA LYS A 587 32.28 -4.30 -17.41
C LYS A 587 32.05 -5.81 -17.47
N VAL A 588 31.22 -6.26 -18.41
CA VAL A 588 30.97 -7.68 -18.64
C VAL A 588 32.25 -8.38 -19.09
N ARG A 589 32.98 -7.80 -20.05
CA ARG A 589 34.28 -8.35 -20.50
C ARG A 589 35.29 -8.48 -19.37
N LEU A 590 35.44 -7.43 -18.55
CA LEU A 590 36.33 -7.45 -17.39
C LEU A 590 35.92 -8.53 -16.37
N GLN A 591 34.63 -8.61 -16.02
CA GLN A 591 34.17 -9.61 -15.05
C GLN A 591 34.27 -11.04 -15.59
N LYS A 592 33.93 -11.32 -16.86
CA LYS A 592 34.11 -12.67 -17.44
C LYS A 592 35.56 -13.15 -17.44
N ASN A 593 36.52 -12.23 -17.40
CA ASN A 593 37.95 -12.54 -17.31
C ASN A 593 38.52 -12.31 -15.91
N TYR A 594 37.68 -12.08 -14.89
CA TYR A 594 38.10 -11.68 -13.55
C TYR A 594 39.18 -12.60 -12.99
N LEU A 595 38.95 -13.92 -12.98
CA LEU A 595 39.90 -14.91 -12.49
C LEU A 595 41.27 -14.85 -13.19
N LYS A 596 41.30 -14.72 -14.53
CA LYS A 596 42.56 -14.64 -15.29
C LYS A 596 43.33 -13.36 -14.99
N VAL A 597 42.59 -12.25 -14.93
CA VAL A 597 43.16 -10.93 -14.64
C VAL A 597 43.77 -10.89 -13.24
N ILE A 598 43.16 -11.57 -12.25
CA ILE A 598 43.74 -11.62 -10.90
C ILE A 598 44.95 -12.56 -10.79
N THR A 599 45.01 -13.63 -11.57
CA THR A 599 46.11 -14.62 -11.50
C THR A 599 47.32 -14.26 -12.33
N ASP A 600 47.12 -13.67 -13.51
CA ASP A 600 48.15 -13.65 -14.56
C ASP A 600 48.88 -12.30 -14.68
N ILE A 601 48.30 -11.22 -14.13
CA ILE A 601 48.82 -9.87 -14.30
C ILE A 601 49.96 -9.55 -13.32
N GLN A 602 51.00 -8.91 -13.85
CA GLN A 602 51.99 -8.14 -13.10
C GLN A 602 51.56 -6.67 -13.02
N HIS A 603 51.05 -6.24 -11.87
CA HIS A 603 50.34 -4.97 -11.72
C HIS A 603 51.25 -3.74 -11.73
N GLU A 604 52.53 -3.87 -11.37
CA GLU A 604 53.41 -2.73 -11.10
C GLU A 604 53.52 -1.78 -12.31
N SER A 605 53.80 -2.34 -13.49
CA SER A 605 53.93 -1.56 -14.74
C SER A 605 52.60 -0.99 -15.24
N ILE A 606 51.49 -1.64 -14.91
CA ILE A 606 50.14 -1.27 -15.35
C ILE A 606 49.59 -0.14 -14.47
N VAL A 607 49.76 -0.22 -13.15
CA VAL A 607 49.27 0.77 -12.19
C VAL A 607 49.95 2.12 -12.44
N ASP A 608 51.26 2.14 -12.66
CA ASP A 608 52.01 3.37 -13.01
C ASP A 608 51.48 4.00 -14.30
N HIS A 609 51.15 3.18 -15.30
CA HIS A 609 50.55 3.67 -16.53
C HIS A 609 49.18 4.31 -16.28
N LEU A 610 48.34 3.66 -15.49
CA LEU A 610 46.98 4.12 -15.18
C LEU A 610 46.96 5.38 -14.31
N ILE A 611 47.95 5.56 -13.42
CA ILE A 611 48.15 6.80 -12.66
C ILE A 611 48.59 7.93 -13.58
N THR A 612 49.57 7.67 -14.46
CA THR A 612 50.06 8.65 -15.44
C THR A 612 48.95 9.11 -16.39
N ARG A 613 47.97 8.25 -16.67
CA ARG A 613 46.79 8.53 -17.51
C ARG A 613 45.59 9.06 -16.73
N GLU A 614 45.74 9.31 -15.42
CA GLU A 614 44.68 9.80 -14.53
C GLU A 614 43.43 8.89 -14.46
N VAL A 615 43.57 7.62 -14.86
CA VAL A 615 42.49 6.63 -14.73
C VAL A 615 42.34 6.22 -13.27
N VAL A 616 43.47 6.04 -12.59
CA VAL A 616 43.59 5.66 -11.18
C VAL A 616 44.29 6.81 -10.45
N SER A 617 43.79 7.23 -9.29
CA SER A 617 44.47 8.27 -8.51
C SER A 617 45.70 7.73 -7.80
N ILE A 618 46.59 8.60 -7.31
CA ILE A 618 47.76 8.18 -6.51
C ILE A 618 47.32 7.43 -5.25
N ASP A 619 46.23 7.84 -4.61
CA ASP A 619 45.72 7.18 -3.41
C ASP A 619 45.06 5.84 -3.73
N ASP A 620 44.38 5.73 -4.87
CA ASP A 620 43.92 4.44 -5.39
C ASP A 620 45.10 3.50 -5.65
N GLY A 621 46.20 4.02 -6.20
CA GLY A 621 47.46 3.29 -6.40
C GLY A 621 48.03 2.74 -5.09
N LYS A 622 48.13 3.58 -4.04
CA LYS A 622 48.55 3.13 -2.69
C LYS A 622 47.62 2.06 -2.14
N LYS A 623 46.31 2.17 -2.39
CA LYS A 623 45.34 1.15 -1.96
C LYS A 623 45.57 -0.17 -2.70
N ILE A 624 45.87 -0.14 -3.99
CA ILE A 624 46.25 -1.33 -4.76
C ILE A 624 47.50 -1.96 -4.15
N GLU A 625 48.55 -1.17 -3.93
CA GLU A 625 49.83 -1.63 -3.37
C GLU A 625 49.74 -2.14 -1.93
N SER A 626 48.70 -1.77 -1.18
CA SER A 626 48.49 -2.27 0.18
C SER A 626 48.08 -3.75 0.25
N GLY A 627 47.72 -4.37 -0.88
CA GLY A 627 47.46 -5.80 -0.97
C GLY A 627 48.71 -6.64 -0.64
N LYS A 628 48.55 -7.68 0.17
CA LYS A 628 49.68 -8.51 0.64
C LYS A 628 50.19 -9.47 -0.42
N THR A 629 49.29 -9.91 -1.30
CA THR A 629 49.59 -10.86 -2.37
C THR A 629 49.36 -10.22 -3.74
N PRO A 630 50.08 -10.64 -4.80
CA PRO A 630 49.82 -10.15 -6.16
C PRO A 630 48.34 -10.26 -6.55
N GLN A 631 47.66 -11.33 -6.14
CA GLN A 631 46.25 -11.54 -6.39
C GLN A 631 45.37 -10.52 -5.67
N GLU A 632 45.66 -10.18 -4.41
CA GLU A 632 44.95 -9.11 -3.69
C GLU A 632 45.14 -7.76 -4.36
N LYS A 633 46.37 -7.45 -4.81
CA LYS A 633 46.65 -6.21 -5.55
C LYS A 633 45.88 -6.16 -6.87
N ASN A 634 45.90 -7.25 -7.64
CA ASN A 634 45.16 -7.37 -8.89
C ASN A 634 43.63 -7.28 -8.67
N ARG A 635 43.10 -7.89 -7.59
CA ARG A 635 41.68 -7.73 -7.21
C ARG A 635 41.35 -6.27 -6.96
N ASN A 636 42.15 -5.56 -6.16
CA ASN A 636 41.97 -4.13 -5.89
C ASN A 636 42.00 -3.30 -7.19
N LEU A 637 42.86 -3.64 -8.14
CA LEU A 637 42.94 -2.98 -9.45
C LEU A 637 41.66 -3.20 -10.27
N ILE A 638 41.15 -4.43 -10.40
CA ILE A 638 39.90 -4.69 -11.14
C ILE A 638 38.72 -3.97 -10.48
N ASP A 639 38.67 -4.01 -9.15
CA ASP A 639 37.66 -3.34 -8.34
C ASP A 639 37.61 -1.81 -8.58
N MET A 640 38.76 -1.22 -8.89
CA MET A 640 38.86 0.17 -9.35
C MET A 640 38.32 0.31 -10.76
N LEU A 641 38.79 -0.52 -11.70
CA LEU A 641 38.45 -0.45 -13.12
C LEU A 641 36.95 -0.64 -13.39
N LEU A 642 36.26 -1.54 -12.68
CA LEU A 642 34.82 -1.77 -12.81
C LEU A 642 33.96 -0.56 -12.42
N ARG A 643 34.54 0.43 -11.75
CA ARG A 643 33.90 1.71 -11.39
C ARG A 643 34.27 2.86 -12.32
N LYS A 644 35.31 2.68 -13.16
CA LYS A 644 35.70 3.68 -14.15
C LYS A 644 34.81 3.57 -15.39
N ASN A 645 34.89 4.57 -16.25
CA ASN A 645 34.19 4.60 -17.53
C ASN A 645 34.96 3.78 -18.59
N GLU A 646 34.41 3.75 -19.81
CA GLU A 646 35.01 3.02 -20.93
C GLU A 646 36.42 3.49 -21.29
N GLN A 647 36.72 4.78 -21.09
CA GLN A 647 38.09 5.31 -21.28
C GLN A 647 39.08 4.64 -20.33
N GLY A 648 38.71 4.44 -19.05
CA GLY A 648 39.54 3.74 -18.09
C GLY A 648 39.84 2.28 -18.50
N PHE A 649 38.84 1.59 -19.05
CA PHE A 649 39.03 0.26 -19.64
C PHE A 649 39.98 0.28 -20.83
N ASN A 650 39.83 1.24 -21.76
CA ASN A 650 40.68 1.33 -22.94
C ASN A 650 42.15 1.60 -22.60
N GLU A 651 42.43 2.46 -21.62
CA GLU A 651 43.80 2.68 -21.15
C GLU A 651 44.36 1.47 -20.41
N PHE A 652 43.53 0.69 -19.70
CA PHE A 652 43.95 -0.59 -19.12
C PHE A 652 44.35 -1.61 -20.18
N ILE A 653 43.56 -1.77 -21.25
CA ILE A 653 43.93 -2.64 -22.39
C ILE A 653 45.23 -2.16 -23.06
N LYS A 654 45.42 -0.85 -23.22
CA LYS A 654 46.69 -0.29 -23.74
C LYS A 654 47.88 -0.58 -22.82
N ALA A 655 47.68 -0.52 -21.50
CA ALA A 655 48.72 -0.86 -20.52
C ALA A 655 49.15 -2.32 -20.68
N LEU A 656 48.17 -3.24 -20.73
CA LEU A 656 48.42 -4.67 -20.93
C LEU A 656 49.17 -4.96 -22.23
N ARG A 657 48.82 -4.28 -23.33
CA ARG A 657 49.49 -4.44 -24.64
C ARG A 657 50.93 -3.95 -24.69
N LYS A 658 51.31 -3.00 -23.84
CA LYS A 658 52.69 -2.50 -23.78
C LYS A 658 53.63 -3.49 -23.12
N ASP A 659 53.11 -4.34 -22.25
CA ASP A 659 53.84 -5.42 -21.63
C ASP A 659 53.72 -6.68 -22.49
N SER A 660 54.85 -7.15 -23.02
CA SER A 660 54.89 -8.36 -23.85
C SER A 660 54.31 -9.59 -23.15
N VAL A 661 54.33 -9.64 -21.81
CA VAL A 661 53.79 -10.76 -21.02
C VAL A 661 52.25 -10.74 -21.00
N ASN A 662 51.65 -9.54 -21.01
CA ASN A 662 50.21 -9.36 -20.82
C ASN A 662 49.44 -9.06 -22.12
N ALA A 663 50.13 -8.94 -23.26
CA ALA A 663 49.53 -8.59 -24.55
C ALA A 663 48.43 -9.58 -24.99
N ASP A 664 48.66 -10.89 -24.80
CA ASP A 664 47.68 -11.93 -25.15
C ASP A 664 46.41 -11.85 -24.28
N LEU A 665 46.58 -11.52 -22.99
CA LEU A 665 45.45 -11.32 -22.07
C LEU A 665 44.62 -10.09 -22.46
N ALA A 666 45.27 -9.00 -22.91
CA ALA A 666 44.58 -7.81 -23.40
C ALA A 666 43.64 -8.14 -24.57
N ASP A 667 44.16 -8.90 -25.53
CA ASP A 667 43.43 -9.37 -26.71
C ASP A 667 42.29 -10.31 -26.33
N GLN A 668 42.52 -11.22 -25.36
CA GLN A 668 41.49 -12.10 -24.84
C GLN A 668 40.34 -11.33 -24.19
N ILE A 669 40.62 -10.33 -23.35
CA ILE A 669 39.59 -9.52 -22.69
C ILE A 669 38.77 -8.75 -23.72
N GLU A 670 39.43 -8.09 -24.67
CA GLU A 670 38.77 -7.27 -25.70
C GLU A 670 37.89 -8.11 -26.64
N LYS A 671 38.34 -9.33 -26.99
CA LYS A 671 37.63 -10.28 -27.86
C LYS A 671 36.67 -11.21 -27.12
N THR A 672 36.51 -11.06 -25.80
CA THR A 672 35.60 -11.89 -25.02
C THR A 672 34.16 -11.72 -25.52
N ASP A 673 33.56 -12.85 -25.89
CA ASP A 673 32.17 -12.89 -26.33
C ASP A 673 31.23 -12.54 -25.17
N VAL A 674 30.29 -11.64 -25.46
CA VAL A 674 29.31 -11.16 -24.48
C VAL A 674 27.93 -11.42 -25.05
N THR A 675 27.23 -12.34 -24.41
CA THR A 675 25.87 -12.71 -24.80
C THR A 675 24.83 -11.78 -24.18
N SER A 676 23.62 -11.76 -24.72
CA SER A 676 22.47 -11.09 -24.09
C SER A 676 22.21 -11.61 -22.66
N ARG A 677 22.40 -12.92 -22.44
CA ARG A 677 22.29 -13.56 -21.13
C ARG A 677 23.31 -13.01 -20.13
N ASP A 678 24.55 -12.78 -20.54
CA ASP A 678 25.61 -12.21 -19.69
C ASP A 678 25.22 -10.81 -19.19
N MET A 679 24.76 -9.96 -20.12
CA MET A 679 24.28 -8.62 -19.81
C MET A 679 23.09 -8.67 -18.83
N ALA A 680 22.24 -9.70 -18.94
CA ALA A 680 20.97 -9.79 -18.19
C ALA A 680 21.27 -10.17 -16.75
N THR A 681 22.15 -11.14 -16.61
CA THR A 681 22.63 -11.66 -15.34
C THR A 681 23.33 -10.53 -14.58
N LEU A 682 24.23 -9.79 -15.22
CA LEU A 682 24.92 -8.69 -14.56
C LEU A 682 23.98 -7.52 -14.23
N ARG A 683 23.03 -7.18 -15.10
CA ARG A 683 22.02 -6.13 -14.81
C ARG A 683 21.21 -6.45 -13.57
N LYS A 684 20.80 -7.71 -13.42
CA LYS A 684 20.10 -8.20 -12.22
C LYS A 684 20.97 -8.09 -10.96
N CYS A 685 22.29 -8.08 -11.10
CA CYS A 685 23.20 -7.90 -9.98
C CYS A 685 23.36 -6.43 -9.55
N LEU A 686 23.17 -5.49 -10.47
CA LEU A 686 23.32 -4.05 -10.22
C LEU A 686 22.05 -3.37 -9.68
N LYS A 687 20.90 -4.04 -9.75
CA LYS A 687 19.64 -3.62 -9.12
C LYS A 687 19.54 -4.16 -7.69
#